data_AF-A0A9W4S9I2-F1
#
_entry.id   AF-A0A9W4S9I2-F1
#
_cell.length_a   1.000
_cell.length_b   1.000
_cell.length_c   1.000
_cell.angle_alpha   90.00
_cell.angle_beta   90.00
_cell.angle_gamma   90.00
#
_symmetry.space_group_name_H-M   'P 1'
#
loop_
_entity.id
_entity.type
_entity.pdbx_description
1 polymer ?
#
loop_
_entity_poly.entity_id
_entity_poly.type
_entity_poly.pdbx_seq_one_letter_code
_entity_poly.pdbx_strand_id
1 'polypeptide(L)'
;MDDQLSYDLPGKASPERHAPNAPNPTIVGLYGVPACGKSFLLRQLKAYLGEQHYAFYEGSEVIEDIVLGGLHAFKRMHPDEQYYWRERAITFISRQCRETNRVGVVTGHYSFCDEGESPKRIFTDADSLCYTHIFYLDVPAKDVARQCLEDTSRSRSSMSVEHIEEWMCYETSMLEDLCLGHGILFGKVSSTPSLLDKVSIRLNDIRQHSEEENLARVIGIVDQMVSSKTSRGKLGSMLVFDADKTLCAADTGNLFWHLDYPESACAECDIDTPLEELFSSEMGYSYKAFRQAMLRYEDMEYKFEVLCDGVASRVFIYPEFLALLHAAEKKSNMGVVVVSCGIRRVWEKILAREGLSSVTIIGGGRIADGYVVTPEVKAAVVSRLQHHHNLYVYAFGDSPMDLPMLKAADEAIVVVGDERLRSKSMDEALLKVITEDGLRAKQMLMPRTSGMRLSSSLLPVLQLDAQQTVAEFTKTPQHLRIFHATEKAAAKLLMTPTRDASVAGTSLRAAHQDVGRYLAIEFLADTLGVEELLGEESTAIIALMRGGEPMALGVSEVFARAMFFHAKQPEDIHEKALAGKKTVILVDSVVNSGKSIEDFVRHLQAMDATLRIVVVAGVVQKEALANVMKPLGKTADLSLVALRLSENKYVGQGGTDTGNRLFNTTHMM
;
A
#
# COMPACT_ATOMS: atom_id res chain seq x y z
N MET A 1 20.72 -70.31 -25.94
CA MET A 1 20.16 -70.09 -24.59
C MET A 1 20.66 -68.73 -24.17
N ASP A 2 19.73 -67.92 -23.70
CA ASP A 2 19.84 -66.51 -23.29
C ASP A 2 19.89 -65.47 -24.41
N ASP A 3 18.69 -65.04 -24.84
CA ASP A 3 18.45 -63.72 -25.44
C ASP A 3 17.73 -62.85 -24.40
N GLN A 4 18.46 -61.91 -23.80
CA GLN A 4 17.91 -60.78 -23.04
C GLN A 4 17.72 -59.61 -24.02
N LEU A 5 16.47 -59.31 -24.36
CA LEU A 5 16.08 -58.06 -25.00
C LEU A 5 15.73 -57.03 -23.92
N SER A 6 16.65 -56.09 -23.69
CA SER A 6 16.41 -54.87 -22.93
C SER A 6 15.44 -53.97 -23.69
N TYR A 7 14.29 -53.66 -23.10
CA TYR A 7 13.46 -52.54 -23.56
C TYR A 7 14.04 -51.24 -22.99
N ASP A 8 14.66 -50.45 -23.86
CA ASP A 8 15.09 -49.08 -23.57
C ASP A 8 13.86 -48.18 -23.35
N LEU A 9 13.79 -47.55 -22.17
CA LEU A 9 12.93 -46.39 -21.90
C LEU A 9 13.40 -45.21 -22.77
N PRO A 10 12.49 -44.48 -23.47
CA PRO A 10 12.89 -43.32 -24.24
C PRO A 10 13.47 -42.23 -23.33
N GLY A 11 14.65 -41.74 -23.73
CA GLY A 11 15.57 -40.97 -22.91
C GLY A 11 15.00 -39.71 -22.28
N LYS A 12 15.57 -39.38 -21.10
CA LYS A 12 15.45 -38.07 -20.45
C LYS A 12 15.76 -36.98 -21.47
N ALA A 13 14.72 -36.28 -21.94
CA ALA A 13 14.90 -35.00 -22.58
C ALA A 13 15.62 -34.07 -21.59
N SER A 14 16.77 -33.56 -22.01
CA SER A 14 17.50 -32.50 -21.32
C SER A 14 16.56 -31.36 -20.93
N PRO A 15 16.70 -30.76 -19.73
CA PRO A 15 15.86 -29.65 -19.32
C PRO A 15 16.05 -28.50 -20.30
N GLU A 16 15.04 -28.23 -21.12
CA GLU A 16 15.00 -27.05 -21.96
C GLU A 16 15.09 -25.83 -21.06
N ARG A 17 16.02 -24.93 -21.42
CA ARG A 17 16.38 -23.74 -20.67
C ARG A 17 15.13 -22.93 -20.32
N HIS A 18 14.73 -22.93 -19.05
CA HIS A 18 13.78 -21.97 -18.52
C HIS A 18 14.30 -20.56 -18.80
N ALA A 19 13.49 -19.74 -19.48
CA ALA A 19 13.69 -18.30 -19.47
C ALA A 19 13.49 -17.86 -18.00
N PRO A 20 14.53 -17.36 -17.30
CA PRO A 20 14.50 -17.31 -15.83
C PRO A 20 13.53 -16.29 -15.20
N ASN A 21 12.75 -15.54 -15.99
CA ASN A 21 12.10 -14.30 -15.54
C ASN A 21 10.62 -14.15 -15.92
N ALA A 22 9.92 -15.20 -16.38
CA ALA A 22 8.48 -15.11 -16.62
C ALA A 22 7.71 -15.56 -15.36
N PRO A 23 6.79 -14.74 -14.81
CA PRO A 23 6.00 -15.14 -13.65
C PRO A 23 5.17 -16.41 -13.95
N ASN A 24 4.95 -17.23 -12.93
CA ASN A 24 4.07 -18.38 -13.06
C ASN A 24 2.63 -17.91 -13.36
N PRO A 25 1.94 -18.58 -14.29
CA PRO A 25 0.56 -18.25 -14.58
C PRO A 25 -0.34 -18.55 -13.38
N THR A 26 -1.45 -17.84 -13.27
CA THR A 26 -2.45 -18.12 -12.25
C THR A 26 -3.22 -19.39 -12.58
N ILE A 27 -3.12 -20.38 -11.70
CA ILE A 27 -3.85 -21.65 -11.79
C ILE A 27 -4.63 -21.86 -10.49
N VAL A 28 -5.93 -22.10 -10.63
CA VAL A 28 -6.91 -22.29 -9.56
C VAL A 28 -7.42 -23.73 -9.60
N GLY A 29 -7.17 -24.48 -8.54
CA GLY A 29 -7.70 -25.82 -8.34
C GLY A 29 -9.08 -25.80 -7.72
N LEU A 30 -10.03 -26.55 -8.29
CA LEU A 30 -11.34 -26.85 -7.69
C LEU A 30 -11.26 -28.27 -7.11
N TYR A 31 -11.25 -28.35 -5.78
CA TYR A 31 -11.03 -29.56 -5.00
C TYR A 31 -12.27 -29.94 -4.19
N GLY A 32 -12.29 -31.18 -3.71
CA GLY A 32 -13.38 -31.76 -2.94
C GLY A 32 -13.51 -33.25 -3.22
N VAL A 33 -14.18 -33.96 -2.33
CA VAL A 33 -14.49 -35.39 -2.49
C VAL A 33 -15.26 -35.68 -3.79
N PRO A 34 -15.21 -36.90 -4.36
CA PRO A 34 -16.04 -37.28 -5.48
C PRO A 34 -17.53 -36.97 -5.23
N ALA A 35 -18.28 -36.67 -6.29
CA ALA A 35 -19.68 -36.26 -6.23
C ALA A 35 -20.00 -34.92 -5.54
N CYS A 36 -19.02 -34.09 -5.17
CA CYS A 36 -19.29 -32.72 -4.71
C CYS A 36 -19.62 -31.72 -5.84
N GLY A 37 -19.74 -32.16 -7.09
CA GLY A 37 -20.16 -31.32 -8.22
C GLY A 37 -19.04 -30.58 -8.99
N LYS A 38 -17.75 -30.89 -8.77
CA LYS A 38 -16.60 -30.26 -9.48
C LYS A 38 -16.78 -30.09 -10.99
N SER A 39 -16.95 -31.17 -11.74
CA SER A 39 -17.09 -31.12 -13.21
C SER A 39 -18.38 -30.40 -13.66
N PHE A 40 -19.43 -30.43 -12.84
CA PHE A 40 -20.65 -29.68 -13.11
C PHE A 40 -20.41 -28.18 -12.95
N LEU A 41 -19.80 -27.77 -11.83
CA LEU A 41 -19.41 -26.38 -11.59
C LEU A 41 -18.45 -25.86 -12.67
N LEU A 42 -17.44 -26.65 -13.08
CA LEU A 42 -16.50 -26.28 -14.13
C LEU A 42 -17.23 -25.94 -15.44
N ARG A 43 -18.21 -26.76 -15.85
CA ARG A 43 -19.03 -26.51 -17.04
C ARG A 43 -19.90 -25.26 -16.89
N GLN A 44 -20.48 -25.04 -15.71
CA GLN A 44 -21.26 -23.82 -15.43
C GLN A 44 -20.37 -22.57 -15.50
N LEU A 45 -19.18 -22.61 -14.90
CA LEU A 45 -18.21 -21.52 -14.95
C LEU A 45 -17.77 -21.23 -16.38
N LYS A 46 -17.50 -22.27 -17.18
CA LYS A 46 -17.17 -22.11 -18.60
C LYS A 46 -18.28 -21.43 -19.39
N ALA A 47 -19.53 -21.80 -19.15
CA ALA A 47 -20.69 -21.17 -19.78
C ALA A 47 -20.91 -19.72 -19.32
N TYR A 48 -20.68 -19.44 -18.03
CA TYR A 48 -20.97 -18.14 -17.41
C TYR A 48 -19.86 -17.09 -17.66
N LEU A 49 -18.59 -17.47 -17.47
CA LEU A 49 -17.44 -16.56 -17.59
C LEU A 49 -16.85 -16.51 -19.01
N GLY A 50 -17.12 -17.53 -19.83
CA GLY A 50 -16.53 -17.69 -21.16
C GLY A 50 -15.02 -17.95 -21.13
N GLU A 51 -14.42 -18.11 -22.31
CA GLU A 51 -13.02 -18.56 -22.48
C GLU A 51 -12.07 -17.45 -22.95
N GLN A 52 -12.50 -16.18 -22.88
CA GLN A 52 -11.65 -15.06 -23.28
C GLN A 52 -10.45 -14.90 -22.32
N HIS A 53 -10.71 -15.04 -21.02
CA HIS A 53 -9.74 -14.78 -19.95
C HIS A 53 -9.45 -15.99 -19.07
N TYR A 54 -10.23 -17.06 -19.24
CA TYR A 54 -10.15 -18.29 -18.46
C TYR A 54 -9.92 -19.47 -19.41
N ALA A 55 -9.22 -20.48 -18.93
CA ALA A 55 -9.09 -21.78 -19.57
C ALA A 55 -9.53 -22.85 -18.56
N PHE A 56 -10.46 -23.70 -18.94
CA PHE A 56 -11.09 -24.68 -18.06
C PHE A 56 -10.60 -26.08 -18.41
N TYR A 57 -10.13 -26.82 -17.40
CA TYR A 57 -9.55 -28.15 -17.58
C TYR A 57 -10.17 -29.14 -16.59
N GLU A 58 -10.71 -30.24 -17.11
CA GLU A 58 -11.00 -31.41 -16.28
C GLU A 58 -9.72 -32.25 -16.18
N GLY A 59 -9.15 -32.40 -14.98
CA GLY A 59 -7.81 -33.00 -14.83
C GLY A 59 -7.71 -34.41 -15.43
N SER A 60 -8.79 -35.19 -15.37
CA SER A 60 -8.85 -36.52 -16.00
C SER A 60 -8.88 -36.48 -17.53
N GLU A 61 -9.50 -35.47 -18.14
CA GLU A 61 -9.53 -35.31 -19.61
C GLU A 61 -8.13 -34.96 -20.13
N VAL A 62 -7.40 -34.09 -19.42
CA VAL A 62 -6.02 -33.77 -19.79
C VAL A 62 -5.11 -35.01 -19.71
N ILE A 63 -5.29 -35.86 -18.69
CA ILE A 63 -4.56 -37.13 -18.61
C ILE A 63 -4.95 -38.06 -19.76
N GLU A 64 -6.23 -38.13 -20.12
CA GLU A 64 -6.72 -38.92 -21.25
C GLU A 64 -6.06 -38.51 -22.57
N ASP A 65 -5.89 -37.21 -22.78
CA ASP A 65 -5.28 -36.66 -24.01
C ASP A 65 -3.77 -36.92 -24.11
N ILE A 66 -3.04 -36.90 -22.99
CA ILE A 66 -1.57 -37.03 -23.00
C ILE A 66 -1.08 -38.48 -22.86
N VAL A 67 -1.92 -39.39 -22.35
CA VAL A 67 -1.56 -40.80 -22.14
C VAL A 67 -1.95 -41.64 -23.36
N LEU A 68 -0.99 -42.37 -23.92
CA LEU A 68 -1.27 -43.31 -25.00
C LEU A 68 -2.24 -44.42 -24.52
N GLY A 69 -3.41 -44.53 -25.15
CA GLY A 69 -4.48 -45.45 -24.74
C GLY A 69 -5.45 -44.86 -23.70
N GLY A 70 -5.35 -43.56 -23.42
CA GLY A 70 -6.30 -42.77 -22.66
C GLY A 70 -6.39 -43.12 -21.18
N LEU A 71 -7.47 -42.66 -20.53
CA LEU A 71 -7.67 -42.80 -19.09
C LEU A 71 -7.76 -44.27 -18.63
N HIS A 72 -8.23 -45.17 -19.48
CA HIS A 72 -8.30 -46.61 -19.16
C HIS A 72 -6.91 -47.28 -19.15
N ALA A 73 -5.98 -46.83 -20.00
CA ALA A 73 -4.59 -47.25 -19.90
C ALA A 73 -3.95 -46.70 -18.61
N PHE A 74 -4.14 -45.41 -18.34
CA PHE A 74 -3.64 -44.75 -17.12
C PHE A 74 -4.06 -45.47 -15.83
N LYS A 75 -5.35 -45.82 -15.68
CA LYS A 75 -5.85 -46.50 -14.47
C LYS A 75 -5.23 -47.88 -14.20
N ARG A 76 -4.64 -48.52 -15.22
CA ARG A 76 -3.99 -49.84 -15.11
C ARG A 76 -2.48 -49.74 -14.92
N MET A 77 -1.91 -48.54 -14.98
CA MET A 77 -0.48 -48.30 -14.77
C MET A 77 -0.10 -48.43 -13.29
N HIS A 78 1.19 -48.70 -13.04
CA HIS A 78 1.76 -48.70 -11.70
C HIS A 78 1.62 -47.31 -11.04
N PRO A 79 1.46 -47.19 -9.71
CA PRO A 79 1.34 -45.90 -9.03
C PRO A 79 2.41 -44.86 -9.40
N ASP A 80 3.67 -45.27 -9.57
CA ASP A 80 4.76 -44.36 -9.97
C ASP A 80 4.58 -43.80 -11.39
N GLU A 81 4.06 -44.61 -12.31
CA GLU A 81 3.73 -44.15 -13.67
C GLU A 81 2.51 -43.22 -13.64
N GLN A 82 1.52 -43.52 -12.81
CA GLN A 82 0.37 -42.62 -12.62
C GLN A 82 0.81 -41.27 -12.04
N TYR A 83 1.74 -41.29 -11.09
CA TYR A 83 2.35 -40.09 -10.51
C TYR A 83 3.05 -39.26 -11.60
N TYR A 84 3.91 -39.90 -12.40
CA TYR A 84 4.60 -39.25 -13.52
C TYR A 84 3.64 -38.56 -14.50
N TRP A 85 2.55 -39.22 -14.90
CA TRP A 85 1.58 -38.65 -15.83
C TRP A 85 0.73 -37.53 -15.22
N ARG A 86 0.43 -37.58 -13.91
CA ARG A 86 -0.21 -36.46 -13.19
C ARG A 86 0.67 -35.21 -13.21
N GLU A 87 1.97 -35.35 -12.93
CA GLU A 87 2.91 -34.22 -12.98
C GLU A 87 2.98 -33.59 -14.37
N ARG A 88 2.97 -34.42 -15.43
CA ARG A 88 2.96 -33.92 -16.82
C ARG A 88 1.66 -33.21 -17.17
N ALA A 89 0.52 -33.67 -16.67
CA ALA A 89 -0.77 -33.04 -16.93
C ALA A 89 -0.83 -31.63 -16.35
N ILE A 90 -0.48 -31.43 -15.07
CA ILE A 90 -0.51 -30.09 -14.47
C ILE A 90 0.56 -29.16 -15.05
N THR A 91 1.74 -29.70 -15.37
CA THR A 91 2.79 -28.94 -16.06
C THR A 91 2.36 -28.50 -17.47
N PHE A 92 1.64 -29.36 -18.19
CA PHE A 92 1.07 -29.02 -19.49
C PHE A 92 0.04 -27.90 -19.38
N ILE A 93 -0.89 -27.98 -18.42
CA ILE A 93 -1.88 -26.94 -18.15
C ILE A 93 -1.18 -25.62 -17.83
N SER A 94 -0.19 -25.64 -16.94
CA SER A 94 0.60 -24.46 -16.58
C SER A 94 1.25 -23.81 -17.80
N ARG A 95 1.89 -24.61 -18.66
CA ARG A 95 2.47 -24.08 -19.91
C ARG A 95 1.43 -23.42 -20.81
N GLN A 96 0.27 -24.06 -21.01
CA GLN A 96 -0.80 -23.53 -21.86
C GLN A 96 -1.39 -22.21 -21.30
N CYS A 97 -1.61 -22.13 -19.99
CA CYS A 97 -2.07 -20.90 -19.34
C CYS A 97 -1.06 -19.76 -19.47
N ARG A 98 0.24 -20.06 -19.38
CA ARG A 98 1.32 -19.08 -19.60
C ARG A 98 1.33 -18.57 -21.04
N GLU A 99 1.23 -19.46 -22.02
CA GLU A 99 1.24 -19.12 -23.45
C GLU A 99 0.01 -18.30 -23.88
N THR A 100 -1.15 -18.60 -23.29
CA THR A 100 -2.42 -17.93 -23.63
C THR A 100 -2.72 -16.71 -22.76
N ASN A 101 -1.94 -16.47 -21.70
CA ASN A 101 -2.17 -15.45 -20.68
C ASN A 101 -3.60 -15.52 -20.10
N ARG A 102 -4.04 -16.74 -19.77
CA ARG A 102 -5.37 -17.02 -19.18
C ARG A 102 -5.22 -17.64 -17.81
N VAL A 103 -6.19 -17.35 -16.93
CA VAL A 103 -6.31 -18.03 -15.64
C VAL A 103 -6.77 -19.46 -15.88
N GLY A 104 -5.98 -20.44 -15.43
CA GLY A 104 -6.34 -21.86 -15.50
C GLY A 104 -7.29 -22.23 -14.36
N VAL A 105 -8.43 -22.84 -14.67
CA VAL A 105 -9.36 -23.40 -13.68
C VAL A 105 -9.40 -24.91 -13.88
N VAL A 106 -8.93 -25.66 -12.88
CA VAL A 106 -8.65 -27.09 -13.01
C VAL A 106 -9.44 -27.86 -11.97
N THR A 107 -10.14 -28.93 -12.36
CA THR A 107 -10.71 -29.85 -11.36
C THR A 107 -9.66 -30.87 -10.93
N GLY A 108 -9.49 -31.00 -9.62
CA GLY A 108 -8.50 -31.88 -9.00
C GLY A 108 -9.09 -32.80 -7.95
N HIS A 109 -8.28 -33.77 -7.53
CA HIS A 109 -8.52 -34.65 -6.40
C HIS A 109 -7.28 -34.66 -5.52
N TYR A 110 -7.45 -34.50 -4.21
CA TYR A 110 -6.32 -34.61 -3.28
C TYR A 110 -6.02 -36.08 -2.96
N SER A 111 -7.07 -36.86 -2.76
CA SER A 111 -6.98 -38.28 -2.41
C SER A 111 -8.06 -39.11 -3.08
N PHE A 112 -7.90 -40.44 -3.02
CA PHE A 112 -8.97 -41.41 -3.28
C PHE A 112 -9.15 -42.30 -2.04
N CYS A 113 -10.40 -42.58 -1.69
CA CYS A 113 -10.76 -43.43 -0.57
C CYS A 113 -11.86 -44.42 -1.00
N ASP A 114 -11.70 -45.68 -0.62
CA ASP A 114 -12.73 -46.72 -0.71
C ASP A 114 -13.33 -46.94 0.68
N GLU A 115 -14.55 -47.49 0.76
CA GLU A 115 -15.25 -47.68 2.03
C GLU A 115 -14.46 -48.61 2.96
N GLY A 116 -14.18 -48.14 4.18
CA GLY A 116 -13.41 -48.89 5.18
C GLY A 116 -11.88 -48.86 4.97
N GLU A 117 -11.37 -48.14 3.97
CA GLU A 117 -9.95 -47.88 3.78
C GLU A 117 -9.56 -46.46 4.24
N SER A 118 -8.27 -46.21 4.40
CA SER A 118 -7.75 -44.86 4.62
C SER A 118 -7.55 -44.11 3.29
N PRO A 119 -7.77 -42.79 3.24
CA PRO A 119 -7.56 -42.00 2.04
C PRO A 119 -6.11 -42.08 1.53
N LYS A 120 -5.94 -42.35 0.24
CA LYS A 120 -4.63 -42.43 -0.45
C LYS A 120 -4.37 -41.12 -1.17
N ARG A 121 -3.35 -40.36 -0.74
CA ARG A 121 -2.92 -39.10 -1.37
C ARG A 121 -2.49 -39.34 -2.82
N ILE A 122 -2.98 -38.48 -3.73
CA ILE A 122 -2.58 -38.45 -5.14
C ILE A 122 -2.05 -37.09 -5.60
N PHE A 123 -2.08 -36.08 -4.73
CA PHE A 123 -1.51 -34.76 -4.97
C PHE A 123 0.02 -34.83 -5.09
N THR A 124 0.55 -34.35 -6.21
CA THR A 124 1.97 -34.44 -6.62
C THR A 124 2.77 -33.20 -6.23
N ASP A 125 4.10 -33.29 -6.33
CA ASP A 125 4.99 -32.14 -6.12
C ASP A 125 4.85 -31.10 -7.25
N ALA A 126 4.58 -31.54 -8.49
CA ALA A 126 4.28 -30.61 -9.57
C ALA A 126 2.99 -29.80 -9.31
N ASP A 127 2.00 -30.38 -8.62
CA ASP A 127 0.78 -29.67 -8.24
C ASP A 127 1.12 -28.51 -7.29
N SER A 128 1.96 -28.73 -6.27
CA SER A 128 2.32 -27.67 -5.30
C SER A 128 3.11 -26.52 -5.93
N LEU A 129 3.84 -26.80 -7.02
CA LEU A 129 4.60 -25.79 -7.77
C LEU A 129 3.75 -25.03 -8.80
N CYS A 130 2.66 -25.64 -9.29
CA CYS A 130 1.84 -25.07 -10.36
C CYS A 130 0.62 -24.31 -9.82
N TYR A 131 -0.05 -24.82 -8.78
CA TYR A 131 -1.23 -24.16 -8.24
C TYR A 131 -0.87 -22.87 -7.53
N THR A 132 -1.64 -21.83 -7.82
CA THR A 132 -1.58 -20.55 -7.10
C THR A 132 -2.69 -20.44 -6.07
N HIS A 133 -3.83 -21.09 -6.35
CA HIS A 133 -5.00 -21.10 -5.48
C HIS A 133 -5.64 -22.49 -5.49
N ILE A 134 -6.22 -22.88 -4.37
CA ILE A 134 -7.09 -24.07 -4.25
C ILE A 134 -8.38 -23.67 -3.54
N PHE A 135 -9.51 -23.93 -4.19
CA PHE A 135 -10.83 -23.80 -3.59
C PHE A 135 -11.42 -25.17 -3.34
N TYR A 136 -11.68 -25.47 -2.08
CA TYR A 136 -12.33 -26.71 -1.65
C TYR A 136 -13.85 -26.51 -1.63
N LEU A 137 -14.58 -27.32 -2.40
CA LEU A 137 -16.03 -27.27 -2.47
C LEU A 137 -16.62 -27.99 -1.26
N ASP A 138 -17.00 -27.21 -0.24
CA ASP A 138 -17.51 -27.69 1.04
C ASP A 138 -19.02 -27.96 0.95
N VAL A 139 -19.36 -29.04 0.24
CA VAL A 139 -20.73 -29.51 0.05
C VAL A 139 -21.08 -30.49 1.19
N PRO A 140 -22.21 -30.32 1.90
CA PRO A 140 -22.56 -31.20 3.01
C PRO A 140 -22.50 -32.69 2.63
N ALA A 141 -21.91 -33.53 3.48
CA ALA A 141 -21.70 -34.95 3.20
C ALA A 141 -22.98 -35.70 2.83
N LYS A 142 -24.12 -35.35 3.47
CA LYS A 142 -25.45 -35.88 3.10
C LYS A 142 -25.83 -35.61 1.64
N ASP A 143 -25.47 -34.45 1.11
CA ASP A 143 -25.78 -34.05 -0.26
C ASP A 143 -24.81 -34.73 -1.24
N VAL A 144 -23.56 -34.93 -0.84
CA VAL A 144 -22.56 -35.74 -1.58
C VAL A 144 -23.02 -37.19 -1.68
N ALA A 145 -23.43 -37.80 -0.56
CA ALA A 145 -23.95 -39.17 -0.51
C ALA A 145 -25.18 -39.35 -1.42
N ARG A 146 -26.13 -38.41 -1.37
CA ARG A 146 -27.29 -38.40 -2.26
C ARG A 146 -26.87 -38.33 -3.74
N GLN A 147 -25.94 -37.44 -4.08
CA GLN A 147 -25.43 -37.31 -5.45
C GLN A 147 -24.69 -38.57 -5.93
N CYS A 148 -23.97 -39.28 -5.05
CA CYS A 148 -23.37 -40.58 -5.39
C CYS A 148 -24.43 -41.63 -5.79
N LEU A 149 -25.57 -41.65 -5.10
CA LEU A 149 -26.67 -42.59 -5.39
C LEU A 149 -27.46 -42.24 -6.65
N GLU A 150 -27.67 -40.95 -6.90
CA GLU A 150 -28.47 -40.45 -8.03
C GLU A 150 -27.68 -40.39 -9.36
N ASP A 151 -26.35 -40.37 -9.30
CA ASP A 151 -25.49 -40.29 -10.49
C ASP A 151 -25.46 -41.63 -11.24
N THR A 152 -26.36 -41.78 -12.20
CA THR A 152 -26.42 -42.94 -13.11
C THR A 152 -25.32 -42.93 -14.19
N SER A 153 -24.56 -41.84 -14.32
CA SER A 153 -23.56 -41.68 -15.39
C SER A 153 -22.17 -42.20 -15.03
N ARG A 154 -21.85 -42.30 -13.74
CA ARG A 154 -20.56 -42.80 -13.22
C ARG A 154 -20.81 -43.82 -12.12
N SER A 155 -20.26 -45.03 -12.25
CA SER A 155 -20.31 -46.05 -11.19
C SER A 155 -19.47 -45.59 -9.99
N ARG A 156 -20.12 -45.23 -8.88
CA ARG A 156 -19.47 -44.88 -7.62
C ARG A 156 -19.86 -45.87 -6.52
N SER A 157 -18.90 -46.27 -5.71
CA SER A 157 -19.16 -47.05 -4.50
C SER A 157 -20.06 -46.21 -3.57
N SER A 158 -21.14 -46.81 -3.07
CA SER A 158 -21.94 -46.18 -2.02
C SER A 158 -21.10 -46.10 -0.75
N MET A 159 -21.04 -44.95 -0.11
CA MET A 159 -20.35 -44.73 1.17
C MET A 159 -21.34 -44.15 2.18
N SER A 160 -21.12 -44.44 3.47
CA SER A 160 -21.88 -43.80 4.55
C SER A 160 -21.60 -42.30 4.61
N VAL A 161 -22.54 -41.54 5.19
CA VAL A 161 -22.39 -40.09 5.38
C VAL A 161 -21.21 -39.81 6.31
N GLU A 162 -21.08 -40.60 7.36
CA GLU A 162 -20.01 -40.48 8.37
C GLU A 162 -18.63 -40.67 7.74
N HIS A 163 -18.47 -41.65 6.84
CA HIS A 163 -17.19 -41.88 6.17
C HIS A 163 -16.85 -40.76 5.17
N ILE A 164 -17.86 -40.17 4.51
CA ILE A 164 -17.66 -38.99 3.66
C ILE A 164 -17.23 -37.79 4.52
N GLU A 165 -17.81 -37.60 5.70
CA GLU A 165 -17.41 -36.53 6.62
C GLU A 165 -15.95 -36.70 7.08
N GLU A 166 -15.56 -37.91 7.48
CA GLU A 166 -14.17 -38.24 7.83
C GLU A 166 -13.21 -37.96 6.67
N TRP A 167 -13.59 -38.35 5.45
CA TRP A 167 -12.79 -38.10 4.26
C TRP A 167 -12.67 -36.60 3.94
N MET A 168 -13.78 -35.85 4.02
CA MET A 168 -13.77 -34.40 3.79
C MET A 168 -12.89 -33.67 4.83
N CYS A 169 -12.97 -34.05 6.10
CA CYS A 169 -12.11 -33.52 7.16
C CYS A 169 -10.64 -33.80 6.87
N TYR A 170 -10.31 -35.03 6.47
CA TYR A 170 -8.96 -35.41 6.08
C TYR A 170 -8.43 -34.58 4.89
N GLU A 171 -9.18 -34.49 3.78
CA GLU A 171 -8.72 -33.73 2.61
C GLU A 171 -8.52 -32.26 2.93
N THR A 172 -9.45 -31.67 3.71
CA THR A 172 -9.42 -30.26 4.03
C THR A 172 -8.21 -29.92 4.90
N SER A 173 -7.99 -30.65 6.00
CA SER A 173 -6.84 -30.43 6.90
C SER A 173 -5.51 -30.61 6.15
N MET A 174 -5.39 -31.68 5.36
CA MET A 174 -4.15 -31.93 4.62
C MET A 174 -3.88 -30.91 3.51
N LEU A 175 -4.94 -30.40 2.85
CA LEU A 175 -4.81 -29.34 1.85
C LEU A 175 -4.47 -27.99 2.49
N GLU A 176 -5.04 -27.66 3.64
CA GLU A 176 -4.74 -26.43 4.39
C GLU A 176 -3.24 -26.36 4.73
N ASP A 177 -2.71 -27.41 5.36
CA ASP A 177 -1.29 -27.51 5.73
C ASP A 177 -0.37 -27.43 4.50
N LEU A 178 -0.72 -28.18 3.45
CA LEU A 178 0.06 -28.20 2.21
C LEU A 178 0.06 -26.82 1.54
N CYS A 179 -1.10 -26.17 1.45
CA CYS A 179 -1.21 -24.87 0.81
C CYS A 179 -0.41 -23.81 1.57
N LEU A 180 -0.48 -23.84 2.91
CA LEU A 180 0.28 -22.94 3.77
C LEU A 180 1.79 -23.13 3.56
N GLY A 181 2.28 -24.36 3.57
CA GLY A 181 3.70 -24.69 3.39
C GLY A 181 4.24 -24.43 1.98
N HIS A 182 3.38 -24.29 0.96
CA HIS A 182 3.79 -24.03 -0.42
C HIS A 182 3.40 -22.65 -0.96
N GLY A 183 2.84 -21.77 -0.12
CA GLY A 183 2.48 -20.42 -0.56
C GLY A 183 1.29 -20.37 -1.54
N ILE A 184 0.40 -21.37 -1.46
CA ILE A 184 -0.82 -21.52 -2.28
C ILE A 184 -1.99 -20.92 -1.48
N LEU A 185 -2.80 -20.07 -2.11
CA LEU A 185 -3.95 -19.49 -1.45
C LEU A 185 -5.11 -20.48 -1.38
N PHE A 186 -5.56 -20.82 -0.17
CA PHE A 186 -6.61 -21.80 0.09
C PHE A 186 -7.90 -21.14 0.56
N GLY A 187 -9.05 -21.67 0.16
CA GLY A 187 -10.34 -21.26 0.73
C GLY A 187 -11.44 -22.29 0.56
N LYS A 188 -12.33 -22.38 1.54
CA LYS A 188 -13.51 -23.24 1.49
C LYS A 188 -14.67 -22.50 0.85
N VAL A 189 -15.42 -23.19 0.00
CA VAL A 189 -16.59 -22.61 -0.66
C VAL A 189 -17.80 -23.48 -0.38
N SER A 190 -18.67 -22.98 0.48
CA SER A 190 -19.93 -23.64 0.80
C SER A 190 -20.89 -23.61 -0.40
N SER A 191 -21.75 -24.62 -0.48
CA SER A 191 -22.70 -24.79 -1.59
C SER A 191 -23.84 -23.76 -1.62
N THR A 192 -24.12 -23.09 -0.49
CA THR A 192 -25.27 -22.19 -0.31
C THR A 192 -24.85 -20.72 -0.21
N PRO A 193 -25.58 -19.75 -0.83
CA PRO A 193 -26.77 -19.96 -1.64
C PRO A 193 -26.47 -20.48 -3.06
N SER A 194 -25.26 -20.23 -3.58
CA SER A 194 -24.87 -20.62 -4.95
C SER A 194 -23.35 -20.79 -5.05
N LEU A 195 -22.91 -22.00 -5.36
CA LEU A 195 -21.49 -22.31 -5.56
C LEU A 195 -20.92 -21.60 -6.79
N LEU A 196 -21.71 -21.47 -7.86
CA LEU A 196 -21.34 -20.78 -9.09
C LEU A 196 -21.02 -19.31 -8.82
N ASP A 197 -21.90 -18.62 -8.11
CA ASP A 197 -21.73 -17.18 -7.83
C ASP A 197 -20.49 -16.95 -6.97
N LYS A 198 -20.32 -17.72 -5.89
CA LYS A 198 -19.17 -17.59 -4.99
C LYS A 198 -17.84 -17.84 -5.69
N VAL A 199 -17.73 -18.94 -6.44
CA VAL A 199 -16.48 -19.25 -7.16
C VAL A 199 -16.24 -18.24 -8.28
N SER A 200 -17.29 -17.77 -8.98
CA SER A 200 -17.13 -16.75 -10.01
C SER A 200 -16.64 -15.41 -9.47
N ILE A 201 -17.12 -14.98 -8.30
CA ILE A 201 -16.65 -13.77 -7.61
C ILE A 201 -15.17 -13.91 -7.25
N ARG A 202 -14.78 -15.04 -6.64
CA ARG A 202 -13.38 -15.34 -6.29
C ARG A 202 -12.47 -15.38 -7.53
N LEU A 203 -12.91 -15.98 -8.63
CA LEU A 203 -12.12 -16.02 -9.88
C LEU A 203 -11.94 -14.63 -10.51
N ASN A 204 -12.99 -13.81 -10.53
CA ASN A 204 -12.91 -12.43 -11.03
C ASN A 204 -12.01 -11.55 -10.17
N ASP A 205 -12.08 -11.72 -8.84
CA ASP A 205 -11.16 -11.08 -7.89
C ASP A 205 -9.71 -11.49 -8.18
N ILE A 206 -9.39 -12.80 -8.19
CA ILE A 206 -8.05 -13.30 -8.50
C ILE A 206 -7.48 -12.72 -9.80
N ARG A 207 -8.30 -12.61 -10.85
CA ARG A 207 -7.87 -12.11 -12.16
C ARG A 207 -7.47 -10.63 -12.12
N GLN A 208 -8.14 -9.84 -11.31
CA GLN A 208 -7.98 -8.38 -11.24
C GLN A 208 -7.14 -7.96 -10.03
N HIS A 209 -6.32 -8.85 -9.49
CA HIS A 209 -5.54 -8.56 -8.30
C HIS A 209 -4.07 -8.87 -8.49
N SER A 210 -3.29 -7.80 -8.57
CA SER A 210 -1.85 -7.77 -8.32
C SER A 210 -1.52 -6.79 -7.18
N GLU A 211 -0.28 -6.80 -6.72
CA GLU A 211 0.20 -5.80 -5.75
C GLU A 211 0.06 -4.36 -6.29
N GLU A 212 0.35 -4.16 -7.58
CA GLU A 212 0.24 -2.87 -8.25
C GLU A 212 -1.22 -2.40 -8.36
N GLU A 213 -2.13 -3.29 -8.76
CA GLU A 213 -3.57 -2.97 -8.85
C GLU A 213 -4.16 -2.70 -7.47
N ASN A 214 -3.75 -3.49 -6.46
CA ASN A 214 -4.13 -3.28 -5.06
C ASN A 214 -3.72 -1.88 -4.58
N LEU A 215 -2.46 -1.51 -4.83
CA LEU A 215 -1.95 -0.19 -4.49
C LEU A 215 -2.69 0.92 -5.24
N ALA A 216 -2.90 0.77 -6.55
CA ALA A 216 -3.59 1.76 -7.37
C ALA A 216 -5.02 2.04 -6.86
N ARG A 217 -5.76 1.01 -6.44
CA ARG A 217 -7.10 1.17 -5.85
C ARG A 217 -7.06 1.96 -4.55
N VAL A 218 -6.14 1.62 -3.65
CA VAL A 218 -5.99 2.34 -2.37
C VAL A 218 -5.62 3.80 -2.60
N ILE A 219 -4.68 4.08 -3.50
CA ILE A 219 -4.30 5.45 -3.85
C ILE A 219 -5.48 6.23 -4.46
N GLY A 220 -6.30 5.59 -5.29
CA GLY A 220 -7.53 6.19 -5.82
C GLY A 220 -8.51 6.59 -4.70
N ILE A 221 -8.65 5.77 -3.67
CA ILE A 221 -9.48 6.08 -2.48
C ILE A 221 -8.90 7.27 -1.72
N VAL A 222 -7.57 7.32 -1.52
CA VAL A 222 -6.90 8.46 -0.87
C VAL A 222 -7.15 9.76 -1.63
N ASP A 223 -7.02 9.74 -2.95
CA ASP A 223 -7.21 10.91 -3.79
C ASP A 223 -8.66 11.41 -3.75
N GLN A 224 -9.64 10.50 -3.82
CA GLN A 224 -11.06 10.83 -3.68
C GLN A 224 -11.37 11.42 -2.31
N MET A 225 -10.83 10.82 -1.24
CA MET A 225 -10.98 11.28 0.13
C MET A 225 -10.49 12.72 0.28
N VAL A 226 -9.25 13.00 -0.13
CA VAL A 226 -8.68 14.35 -0.01
C VAL A 226 -9.49 15.34 -0.83
N SER A 227 -9.81 15.00 -2.09
CA SER A 227 -10.60 15.86 -2.99
C SER A 227 -11.95 16.28 -2.37
N SER A 228 -12.64 15.31 -1.75
CA SER A 228 -13.92 15.57 -1.06
C SER A 228 -13.78 16.52 0.13
N LYS A 229 -12.65 16.46 0.86
CA LYS A 229 -12.40 17.32 2.02
C LYS A 229 -11.93 18.72 1.60
N THR A 230 -11.11 18.84 0.57
CA THR A 230 -10.66 20.14 0.03
C THR A 230 -11.80 20.99 -0.52
N SER A 231 -12.89 20.37 -0.99
CA SER A 231 -14.10 21.11 -1.40
C SER A 231 -14.78 21.88 -0.25
N ARG A 232 -14.48 21.55 1.01
CA ARG A 232 -15.06 22.17 2.22
C ARG A 232 -14.10 23.18 2.89
N GLY A 233 -12.89 23.36 2.37
CA GLY A 233 -11.86 24.23 2.93
C GLY A 233 -10.43 23.75 2.60
N LYS A 234 -9.43 24.57 2.90
CA LYS A 234 -8.01 24.23 2.63
C LYS A 234 -7.49 23.24 3.68
N LEU A 235 -7.40 21.97 3.32
CA LEU A 235 -6.78 20.91 4.12
C LEU A 235 -5.26 21.16 4.22
N GLY A 236 -4.70 21.19 5.43
CA GLY A 236 -3.27 21.45 5.67
C GLY A 236 -2.53 20.32 6.38
N SER A 237 -3.24 19.47 7.13
CA SER A 237 -2.66 18.31 7.81
C SER A 237 -3.57 17.08 7.76
N MET A 238 -2.97 15.91 7.93
CA MET A 238 -3.66 14.62 8.04
C MET A 238 -3.15 13.86 9.26
N LEU A 239 -4.08 13.37 10.07
CA LEU A 239 -3.82 12.37 11.10
C LEU A 239 -4.07 10.99 10.50
N VAL A 240 -3.04 10.15 10.48
CA VAL A 240 -3.07 8.79 9.94
C VAL A 240 -2.88 7.83 11.10
N PHE A 241 -3.91 7.06 11.41
CA PHE A 241 -3.88 6.10 12.51
C PHE A 241 -3.84 4.68 11.96
N ASP A 242 -2.91 3.87 12.43
CA ASP A 242 -3.22 2.45 12.56
C ASP A 242 -4.32 2.25 13.60
N ALA A 243 -5.03 1.13 13.51
CA ALA A 243 -6.25 0.93 14.28
C ALA A 243 -6.01 0.03 15.51
N ASP A 244 -5.78 -1.25 15.29
CA ASP A 244 -5.57 -2.25 16.36
C ASP A 244 -4.33 -1.91 17.18
N LYS A 245 -4.38 -2.08 18.51
CA LYS A 245 -3.28 -1.72 19.45
C LYS A 245 -2.78 -0.26 19.40
N THR A 246 -3.29 0.56 18.49
CA THR A 246 -2.99 1.97 18.31
C THR A 246 -4.13 2.84 18.86
N LEU A 247 -5.33 2.76 18.27
CA LEU A 247 -6.51 3.51 18.75
C LEU A 247 -7.12 2.91 20.02
N CYS A 248 -6.85 1.64 20.30
CA CYS A 248 -7.30 0.90 21.48
C CYS A 248 -6.24 -0.13 21.89
N ALA A 249 -6.40 -0.79 23.04
CA ALA A 249 -5.47 -1.84 23.47
C ALA A 249 -5.67 -3.18 22.74
N ALA A 250 -6.79 -3.34 22.04
CA ALA A 250 -7.25 -4.64 21.53
C ALA A 250 -6.68 -4.95 20.13
N ASP A 251 -6.50 -6.25 19.89
CA ASP A 251 -6.29 -6.83 18.57
C ASP A 251 -7.64 -7.34 18.04
N THR A 252 -8.23 -6.61 17.09
CA THR A 252 -9.58 -6.95 16.62
C THR A 252 -9.60 -8.22 15.78
N GLY A 253 -8.50 -8.51 15.08
CA GLY A 253 -8.30 -9.75 14.35
C GLY A 253 -8.31 -10.97 15.27
N ASN A 254 -7.50 -10.95 16.33
CA ASN A 254 -7.48 -12.06 17.29
C ASN A 254 -8.80 -12.19 18.06
N LEU A 255 -9.42 -11.08 18.48
CA LEU A 255 -10.73 -11.11 19.14
C LEU A 255 -11.82 -11.73 18.26
N PHE A 256 -11.78 -11.49 16.94
CA PHE A 256 -12.70 -12.09 15.99
C PHE A 256 -12.59 -13.62 16.01
N TRP A 257 -11.37 -14.14 15.95
CA TRP A 257 -11.14 -15.59 15.94
C TRP A 257 -11.36 -16.25 17.29
N HIS A 258 -11.02 -15.59 18.41
CA HIS A 258 -11.36 -16.09 19.75
C HIS A 258 -12.87 -16.18 20.00
N LEU A 259 -13.68 -15.35 19.34
CA LEU A 259 -15.14 -15.46 19.43
C LEU A 259 -15.68 -16.70 18.73
N ASP A 260 -15.05 -17.14 17.64
CA ASP A 260 -15.45 -18.35 16.91
C ASP A 260 -14.79 -19.62 17.48
N TYR A 261 -13.57 -19.49 18.00
CA TYR A 261 -12.77 -20.54 18.64
C TYR A 261 -12.43 -20.14 20.09
N PRO A 262 -13.37 -20.27 21.05
CA PRO A 262 -13.14 -19.86 22.43
C PRO A 262 -11.96 -20.56 23.11
N GLU A 263 -11.64 -21.79 22.67
CA GLU A 263 -10.51 -22.58 23.19
C GLU A 263 -9.15 -21.92 22.91
N SER A 264 -9.02 -21.17 21.79
CA SER A 264 -7.80 -20.41 21.48
C SER A 264 -7.59 -19.19 22.40
N ALA A 265 -8.61 -18.76 23.15
CA ALA A 265 -8.48 -17.66 24.10
C ALA A 265 -7.81 -18.10 25.43
N CYS A 266 -7.62 -19.41 25.62
CA CYS A 266 -6.97 -19.99 26.78
C CYS A 266 -5.44 -19.88 26.66
N ALA A 267 -4.83 -19.02 27.46
CA ALA A 267 -3.36 -18.83 27.48
C ALA A 267 -2.57 -20.09 27.91
N GLU A 268 -3.23 -21.07 28.54
CA GLU A 268 -2.62 -22.35 28.95
C GLU A 268 -2.68 -23.41 27.84
N CYS A 269 -3.50 -23.19 26.81
CA CYS A 269 -3.86 -24.22 25.85
C CYS A 269 -2.93 -24.29 24.61
N ASP A 270 -2.01 -23.33 24.44
CA ASP A 270 -1.03 -23.25 23.32
C ASP A 270 -1.66 -23.50 21.93
N ILE A 271 -2.84 -22.91 21.69
CA ILE A 271 -3.57 -23.01 20.42
C ILE A 271 -3.55 -21.64 19.76
N ASP A 272 -2.80 -21.55 18.66
CA ASP A 272 -2.78 -20.36 17.81
C ASP A 272 -4.16 -20.15 17.15
N THR A 273 -4.59 -18.90 17.06
CA THR A 273 -5.70 -18.53 16.19
C THR A 273 -5.30 -18.75 14.72
N PRO A 274 -6.27 -18.89 13.79
CA PRO A 274 -5.94 -19.03 12.38
C PRO A 274 -4.96 -17.96 11.89
N LEU A 275 -5.17 -16.68 12.22
CA LEU A 275 -4.25 -15.63 11.75
C LEU A 275 -2.84 -15.73 12.34
N GLU A 276 -2.71 -16.13 13.61
CA GLU A 276 -1.40 -16.32 14.23
C GLU A 276 -0.62 -17.40 13.51
N GLU A 277 -1.24 -18.55 13.21
CA GLU A 277 -0.65 -19.62 12.41
C GLU A 277 -0.22 -19.12 11.01
N LEU A 278 -1.04 -18.31 10.36
CA LEU A 278 -0.74 -17.81 9.02
C LEU A 278 0.43 -16.82 9.01
N PHE A 279 0.44 -15.84 9.91
CA PHE A 279 1.49 -14.82 9.94
C PHE A 279 2.79 -15.34 10.58
N SER A 280 2.75 -16.43 11.35
CA SER A 280 3.93 -17.13 11.85
C SER A 280 4.51 -18.14 10.84
N SER A 281 3.75 -18.52 9.81
CA SER A 281 4.21 -19.38 8.72
C SER A 281 5.26 -18.70 7.82
N GLU A 282 5.79 -19.46 6.85
CA GLU A 282 6.69 -18.93 5.80
C GLU A 282 6.08 -17.80 4.96
N MET A 283 4.74 -17.67 4.93
CA MET A 283 4.09 -16.55 4.24
C MET A 283 4.34 -15.21 4.93
N GLY A 284 4.65 -15.20 6.23
CA GLY A 284 4.89 -14.01 7.04
C GLY A 284 3.82 -12.94 6.83
N TYR A 285 4.23 -11.67 6.77
CA TYR A 285 3.36 -10.53 6.48
C TYR A 285 3.38 -10.11 5.00
N SER A 286 3.41 -11.08 4.09
CA SER A 286 3.40 -10.82 2.65
C SER A 286 2.02 -10.42 2.12
N TYR A 287 1.96 -9.82 0.92
CA TYR A 287 0.70 -9.57 0.22
C TYR A 287 -0.17 -10.84 0.13
N LYS A 288 0.43 -11.99 -0.20
CA LYS A 288 -0.25 -13.29 -0.22
C LYS A 288 -0.85 -13.66 1.14
N ALA A 289 -0.12 -13.45 2.24
CA ALA A 289 -0.65 -13.71 3.57
C ALA A 289 -1.90 -12.89 3.86
N PHE A 290 -1.90 -11.59 3.55
CA PHE A 290 -3.10 -10.75 3.74
C PHE A 290 -4.26 -11.16 2.84
N ARG A 291 -3.98 -11.67 1.62
CA ARG A 291 -5.02 -12.25 0.75
C ARG A 291 -5.54 -13.58 1.32
N GLN A 292 -4.69 -14.41 1.89
CA GLN A 292 -5.10 -15.64 2.59
C GLN A 292 -5.99 -15.34 3.80
N ALA A 293 -5.63 -14.32 4.60
CA ALA A 293 -6.44 -13.86 5.73
C ALA A 293 -7.86 -13.45 5.27
N MET A 294 -7.95 -12.70 4.16
CA MET A 294 -9.21 -12.31 3.55
C MET A 294 -10.04 -13.52 3.08
N LEU A 295 -9.43 -14.55 2.47
CA LEU A 295 -10.13 -15.79 2.13
C LEU A 295 -10.68 -16.51 3.37
N ARG A 296 -9.94 -16.54 4.49
CA ARG A 296 -10.44 -17.13 5.74
C ARG A 296 -11.66 -16.39 6.28
N TYR A 297 -11.72 -15.06 6.14
CA TYR A 297 -12.92 -14.31 6.50
C TYR A 297 -14.10 -14.57 5.55
N GLU A 298 -13.84 -14.81 4.26
CA GLU A 298 -14.87 -15.25 3.32
C GLU A 298 -15.49 -16.60 3.72
N ASP A 299 -14.67 -17.51 4.24
CA ASP A 299 -15.14 -18.83 4.71
C ASP A 299 -16.07 -18.70 5.93
N MET A 300 -16.00 -17.59 6.67
CA MET A 300 -16.86 -17.26 7.82
C MET A 300 -18.11 -16.45 7.45
N GLU A 301 -18.49 -16.35 6.17
CA GLU A 301 -19.61 -15.54 5.65
C GLU A 301 -20.86 -15.50 6.53
N TYR A 302 -21.37 -16.66 6.96
CA TYR A 302 -22.62 -16.76 7.70
C TYR A 302 -22.55 -16.23 9.14
N LYS A 303 -21.35 -16.19 9.74
CA LYS A 303 -21.09 -15.67 11.09
C LYS A 303 -20.44 -14.28 11.08
N PHE A 304 -19.90 -13.85 9.94
CA PHE A 304 -18.98 -12.72 9.85
C PHE A 304 -19.53 -11.44 10.48
N GLU A 305 -20.77 -11.04 10.16
CA GLU A 305 -21.38 -9.84 10.74
C GLU A 305 -21.61 -9.97 12.26
N VAL A 306 -22.09 -11.12 12.73
CA VAL A 306 -22.34 -11.37 14.16
C VAL A 306 -21.04 -11.35 14.96
N LEU A 307 -19.96 -11.92 14.41
CA LEU A 307 -18.64 -11.87 15.01
C LEU A 307 -18.11 -10.42 15.02
N CYS A 308 -18.27 -9.67 13.92
CA CYS A 308 -17.90 -8.25 13.88
C CYS A 308 -18.65 -7.41 14.94
N ASP A 309 -19.95 -7.65 15.13
CA ASP A 309 -20.75 -7.00 16.18
C ASP A 309 -20.24 -7.37 17.58
N GLY A 310 -19.93 -8.66 17.77
CA GLY A 310 -19.35 -9.18 19.01
C GLY A 310 -18.04 -8.50 19.38
N VAL A 311 -17.11 -8.38 18.43
CA VAL A 311 -15.83 -7.67 18.63
C VAL A 311 -16.08 -6.19 18.90
N ALA A 312 -16.83 -5.50 18.03
CA ALA A 312 -17.06 -4.07 18.16
C ALA A 312 -17.67 -3.69 19.52
N SER A 313 -18.56 -4.52 20.08
CA SER A 313 -19.17 -4.29 21.40
C SER A 313 -18.19 -4.31 22.58
N ARG A 314 -17.01 -4.91 22.41
CA ARG A 314 -15.99 -5.11 23.46
C ARG A 314 -14.79 -4.19 23.33
N VAL A 315 -14.66 -3.49 22.21
CA VAL A 315 -13.51 -2.64 21.90
C VAL A 315 -13.87 -1.18 22.12
N PHE A 316 -13.01 -0.46 22.86
CA PHE A 316 -13.18 0.95 23.20
C PHE A 316 -11.95 1.73 22.80
N ILE A 317 -12.15 2.85 22.10
CA ILE A 317 -11.08 3.78 21.72
C ILE A 317 -10.56 4.48 22.98
N TYR A 318 -9.25 4.70 23.06
CA TYR A 318 -8.66 5.46 24.16
C TYR A 318 -9.29 6.87 24.26
N PRO A 319 -9.65 7.35 25.47
CA PRO A 319 -10.30 8.65 25.64
C PRO A 319 -9.56 9.83 24.99
N GLU A 320 -8.23 9.81 25.03
CA GLU A 320 -7.38 10.84 24.43
C GLU A 320 -7.51 10.88 22.90
N PHE A 321 -7.54 9.72 22.24
CA PHE A 321 -7.76 9.64 20.79
C PHE A 321 -9.20 9.96 20.42
N LEU A 322 -10.18 9.52 21.20
CA LEU A 322 -11.57 9.88 20.97
C LEU A 322 -11.78 11.41 21.00
N ALA A 323 -11.18 12.08 21.99
CA ALA A 323 -11.20 13.55 22.07
C ALA A 323 -10.50 14.21 20.87
N LEU A 324 -9.35 13.67 20.44
CA LEU A 324 -8.61 14.17 19.28
C LEU A 324 -9.41 14.01 17.98
N LEU A 325 -10.02 12.85 17.74
CA LEU A 325 -10.80 12.56 16.54
C LEU A 325 -12.00 13.51 16.43
N HIS A 326 -12.76 13.71 17.50
CA HIS A 326 -13.86 14.67 17.53
C HIS A 326 -13.41 16.12 17.35
N ALA A 327 -12.26 16.50 17.90
CA ALA A 327 -11.71 17.83 17.69
C ALA A 327 -11.28 18.03 16.22
N ALA A 328 -10.75 16.98 15.59
CA ALA A 328 -10.30 17.01 14.22
C ALA A 328 -11.46 17.15 13.22
N GLU A 329 -12.56 16.43 13.42
CA GLU A 329 -13.76 16.55 12.56
C GLU A 329 -14.35 17.98 12.53
N LYS A 330 -14.15 18.76 13.59
CA LYS A 330 -14.63 20.15 13.68
C LYS A 330 -13.72 21.15 12.96
N LYS A 331 -12.50 20.76 12.57
CA LYS A 331 -11.53 21.64 11.91
C LYS A 331 -11.48 21.37 10.41
N SER A 332 -11.72 22.39 9.60
CA SER A 332 -11.68 22.27 8.13
C SER A 332 -10.27 22.08 7.56
N ASN A 333 -9.24 22.47 8.32
CA ASN A 333 -7.84 22.38 7.87
C ASN A 333 -7.13 21.08 8.25
N MET A 334 -7.82 20.13 8.88
CA MET A 334 -7.22 18.88 9.33
C MET A 334 -8.11 17.68 8.99
N GLY A 335 -7.49 16.63 8.48
CA GLY A 335 -8.15 15.38 8.12
C GLY A 335 -7.77 14.26 9.07
N VAL A 336 -8.62 13.24 9.10
CA VAL A 336 -8.34 11.95 9.74
C VAL A 336 -8.56 10.83 8.74
N VAL A 337 -7.67 9.86 8.74
CA VAL A 337 -7.83 8.55 8.10
C VAL A 337 -7.32 7.46 9.03
N VAL A 338 -8.06 6.34 9.09
CA VAL A 338 -7.62 5.12 9.74
C VAL A 338 -7.15 4.15 8.66
N VAL A 339 -5.94 3.61 8.78
CA VAL A 339 -5.36 2.68 7.81
C VAL A 339 -5.00 1.40 8.56
N SER A 340 -5.77 0.33 8.35
CA SER A 340 -5.68 -0.90 9.14
C SER A 340 -5.42 -2.12 8.26
N CYS A 341 -4.53 -3.00 8.73
CA CYS A 341 -4.37 -4.34 8.16
C CYS A 341 -5.47 -5.31 8.64
N GLY A 342 -6.24 -4.92 9.66
CA GLY A 342 -7.32 -5.71 10.25
C GLY A 342 -8.67 -5.56 9.55
N ILE A 343 -9.73 -5.98 10.23
CA ILE A 343 -11.08 -6.06 9.67
C ILE A 343 -11.73 -4.68 9.61
N ARG A 344 -11.85 -4.11 8.40
CA ARG A 344 -12.50 -2.82 8.13
C ARG A 344 -13.87 -2.72 8.80
N ARG A 345 -14.68 -3.76 8.64
CA ARG A 345 -16.06 -3.80 9.11
C ARG A 345 -16.19 -3.62 10.63
N VAL A 346 -15.24 -4.14 11.39
CA VAL A 346 -15.19 -3.96 12.85
C VAL A 346 -14.95 -2.48 13.19
N TRP A 347 -13.99 -1.85 12.52
CA TRP A 347 -13.66 -0.44 12.74
C TRP A 347 -14.76 0.51 12.28
N GLU A 348 -15.48 0.19 11.21
CA GLU A 348 -16.69 0.93 10.80
C GLU A 348 -17.72 0.95 11.93
N LYS A 349 -17.99 -0.20 12.56
CA LYS A 349 -18.94 -0.32 13.67
C LYS A 349 -18.46 0.43 14.91
N ILE A 350 -17.16 0.32 15.26
CA ILE A 350 -16.58 1.03 16.41
C ILE A 350 -16.67 2.55 16.21
N LEU A 351 -16.21 3.09 15.07
CA LEU A 351 -16.24 4.53 14.80
C LEU A 351 -17.69 5.05 14.69
N ALA A 352 -18.60 4.29 14.07
CA ALA A 352 -20.00 4.68 13.99
C ALA A 352 -20.66 4.79 15.38
N ARG A 353 -20.34 3.87 16.31
CA ARG A 353 -20.84 3.92 17.69
C ARG A 353 -20.41 5.21 18.41
N GLU A 354 -19.18 5.66 18.15
CA GLU A 354 -18.63 6.88 18.73
C GLU A 354 -19.03 8.16 17.96
N GLY A 355 -19.90 8.06 16.93
CA GLY A 355 -20.33 9.22 16.14
C GLY A 355 -19.30 9.75 15.15
N LEU A 356 -18.29 8.94 14.80
CA LEU A 356 -17.17 9.26 13.90
C LEU A 356 -17.31 8.60 12.53
N SER A 357 -18.54 8.39 12.05
CA SER A 357 -18.81 7.70 10.77
C SER A 357 -18.28 8.45 9.54
N SER A 358 -17.88 9.71 9.69
CA SER A 358 -17.29 10.51 8.61
C SER A 358 -15.78 10.26 8.44
N VAL A 359 -15.13 9.62 9.42
CA VAL A 359 -13.72 9.22 9.34
C VAL A 359 -13.56 8.12 8.30
N THR A 360 -12.65 8.35 7.36
CA THR A 360 -12.37 7.37 6.30
C THR A 360 -11.52 6.23 6.84
N ILE A 361 -11.94 5.00 6.58
CA ILE A 361 -11.20 3.78 6.92
C ILE A 361 -10.68 3.15 5.63
N ILE A 362 -9.36 3.03 5.54
CA ILE A 362 -8.66 2.22 4.55
C ILE A 362 -8.29 0.91 5.26
N GLY A 363 -9.22 -0.03 5.24
CA GLY A 363 -9.01 -1.41 5.69
C GLY A 363 -9.61 -2.38 4.69
N GLY A 364 -9.26 -3.66 4.80
CA GLY A 364 -9.86 -4.74 4.03
C GLY A 364 -10.61 -5.73 4.93
N GLY A 365 -10.70 -6.98 4.51
CA GLY A 365 -11.28 -8.06 5.29
C GLY A 365 -12.15 -8.99 4.46
N ARG A 366 -12.76 -8.49 3.39
CA ARG A 366 -13.59 -9.26 2.45
C ARG A 366 -13.18 -8.98 1.01
N ILE A 367 -13.51 -9.88 0.09
CA ILE A 367 -13.35 -9.68 -1.35
C ILE A 367 -14.09 -8.41 -1.80
N ALA A 368 -15.26 -8.16 -1.22
CA ALA A 368 -16.08 -6.99 -1.51
C ALA A 368 -15.39 -5.64 -1.21
N ASP A 369 -14.38 -5.62 -0.33
CA ASP A 369 -13.59 -4.42 -0.05
C ASP A 369 -12.65 -4.07 -1.23
N GLY A 370 -12.31 -5.07 -2.06
CA GLY A 370 -11.58 -4.89 -3.31
C GLY A 370 -10.09 -4.59 -3.18
N TYR A 371 -9.51 -4.70 -1.98
CA TYR A 371 -8.07 -4.60 -1.72
C TYR A 371 -7.71 -5.17 -0.33
N VAL A 372 -6.43 -5.40 -0.09
CA VAL A 372 -5.85 -5.69 1.23
C VAL A 372 -4.83 -4.62 1.59
N VAL A 373 -4.62 -4.41 2.89
CA VAL A 373 -3.69 -3.39 3.40
C VAL A 373 -2.46 -4.10 3.97
N THR A 374 -1.31 -3.85 3.36
CA THR A 374 0.01 -4.31 3.82
C THR A 374 0.80 -3.14 4.43
N PRO A 375 1.95 -3.40 5.08
CA PRO A 375 2.85 -2.33 5.54
C PRO A 375 3.25 -1.33 4.43
N GLU A 376 3.48 -1.83 3.22
CA GLU A 376 3.84 -1.02 2.05
C GLU A 376 2.67 -0.15 1.59
N VAL A 377 1.44 -0.68 1.65
CA VAL A 377 0.22 0.09 1.36
C VAL A 377 0.05 1.22 2.39
N LYS A 378 0.27 0.96 3.68
CA LYS A 378 0.24 1.99 4.73
C LYS A 378 1.25 3.11 4.42
N ALA A 379 2.48 2.75 4.06
CA ALA A 379 3.51 3.72 3.68
C ALA A 379 3.09 4.55 2.46
N ALA A 380 2.55 3.90 1.43
CA ALA A 380 2.12 4.56 0.21
C ALA A 380 0.97 5.55 0.45
N VAL A 381 0.03 5.24 1.36
CA VAL A 381 -1.01 6.19 1.79
C VAL A 381 -0.36 7.45 2.36
N VAL A 382 0.58 7.32 3.30
CA VAL A 382 1.29 8.46 3.90
C VAL A 382 2.08 9.24 2.86
N SER A 383 2.86 8.56 2.02
CA SER A 383 3.64 9.21 0.96
C SER A 383 2.76 9.93 -0.05
N ARG A 384 1.58 9.39 -0.39
CA ARG A 384 0.62 10.07 -1.29
C ARG A 384 0.08 11.34 -0.66
N LEU A 385 -0.32 11.29 0.60
CA LEU A 385 -0.80 12.45 1.36
C LEU A 385 0.29 13.54 1.44
N GLN A 386 1.53 13.15 1.71
CA GLN A 386 2.64 14.08 1.87
C GLN A 386 3.12 14.66 0.53
N HIS A 387 3.39 13.83 -0.47
CA HIS A 387 4.08 14.27 -1.69
C HIS A 387 3.13 14.74 -2.80
N HIS A 388 1.97 14.10 -2.95
CA HIS A 388 1.01 14.49 -3.99
C HIS A 388 0.05 15.56 -3.48
N HIS A 389 -0.46 15.41 -2.26
CA HIS A 389 -1.41 16.36 -1.67
C HIS A 389 -0.76 17.45 -0.82
N ASN A 390 0.56 17.40 -0.62
CA ASN A 390 1.34 18.41 0.12
C ASN A 390 0.76 18.69 1.52
N LEU A 391 0.33 17.63 2.21
CA LEU A 391 -0.21 17.68 3.56
C LEU A 391 0.89 17.36 4.57
N TYR A 392 0.83 18.01 5.73
CA TYR A 392 1.63 17.59 6.88
C TYR A 392 1.02 16.34 7.52
N VAL A 393 1.77 15.25 7.59
CA VAL A 393 1.24 13.96 8.05
C VAL A 393 1.78 13.58 9.43
N TYR A 394 0.86 13.36 10.37
CA TYR A 394 1.13 12.67 11.63
C TYR A 394 0.73 11.20 11.46
N ALA A 395 1.65 10.27 11.68
CA ALA A 395 1.35 8.83 11.66
C ALA A 395 1.45 8.24 13.07
N PHE A 396 0.47 7.41 13.42
CA PHE A 396 0.37 6.71 14.70
C PHE A 396 0.35 5.20 14.46
N GLY A 397 1.21 4.45 15.14
CA GLY A 397 1.24 2.98 15.05
C GLY A 397 1.93 2.35 16.25
N ASP A 398 1.74 1.04 16.47
CA ASP A 398 2.26 0.33 17.64
C ASP A 398 3.23 -0.82 17.28
N SER A 399 3.27 -1.23 16.02
CA SER A 399 3.87 -2.50 15.59
C SER A 399 4.91 -2.33 14.47
N PRO A 400 5.71 -3.38 14.18
CA PRO A 400 6.64 -3.35 13.05
C PRO A 400 5.97 -3.10 11.69
N MET A 401 4.70 -3.48 11.55
CA MET A 401 3.90 -3.29 10.34
C MET A 401 3.63 -1.81 10.05
N ASP A 402 3.78 -0.95 11.05
CA ASP A 402 3.55 0.49 10.95
C ASP A 402 4.84 1.27 10.67
N LEU A 403 6.01 0.65 10.86
CA LEU A 403 7.30 1.32 10.65
C LEU A 403 7.44 1.93 9.26
N PRO A 404 6.99 1.28 8.15
CA PRO A 404 7.02 1.89 6.84
C PRO A 404 6.22 3.21 6.75
N MET A 405 5.02 3.27 7.36
CA MET A 405 4.22 4.50 7.35
C MET A 405 4.74 5.57 8.32
N LEU A 406 5.31 5.15 9.46
CA LEU A 406 5.95 6.05 10.41
C LEU A 406 7.20 6.70 9.78
N LYS A 407 7.99 5.95 9.00
CA LYS A 407 9.13 6.48 8.23
C LYS A 407 8.72 7.48 7.16
N ALA A 408 7.56 7.29 6.54
CA ALA A 408 7.05 8.16 5.49
C ALA A 408 6.46 9.47 6.03
N ALA A 409 6.08 9.52 7.32
CA ALA A 409 5.38 10.67 7.90
C ALA A 409 6.31 11.85 8.23
N ASP A 410 5.72 13.04 8.38
CA ASP A 410 6.44 14.22 8.89
C ASP A 410 6.68 14.11 10.41
N GLU A 411 5.70 13.56 11.13
CA GLU A 411 5.82 13.23 12.55
C GLU A 411 5.34 11.79 12.79
N ALA A 412 6.25 10.99 13.37
CA ALA A 412 6.01 9.60 13.73
C ALA A 412 5.72 9.48 15.23
N ILE A 413 4.58 8.88 15.58
CA ILE A 413 4.15 8.63 16.94
C ILE A 413 4.01 7.12 17.14
N VAL A 414 4.88 6.55 17.96
CA VAL A 414 4.77 5.16 18.42
C VAL A 414 3.82 5.12 19.60
N VAL A 415 2.67 4.48 19.45
CA VAL A 415 1.74 4.27 20.55
C VAL A 415 2.24 3.10 21.39
N VAL A 416 2.32 3.31 22.71
CA VAL A 416 2.87 2.32 23.64
C VAL A 416 1.79 1.87 24.61
N GLY A 417 1.22 0.70 24.30
CA GLY A 417 0.27 -0.02 25.13
C GLY A 417 0.86 -0.62 26.40
N ASP A 418 0.03 -1.38 27.13
CA ASP A 418 0.45 -2.23 28.24
C ASP A 418 1.56 -3.20 27.80
N GLU A 419 2.62 -3.34 28.59
CA GLU A 419 3.76 -4.20 28.31
C GLU A 419 3.39 -5.67 28.07
N ARG A 420 2.30 -6.15 28.68
CA ARG A 420 1.81 -7.53 28.51
C ARG A 420 1.10 -7.76 27.18
N LEU A 421 0.53 -6.71 26.60
CA LEU A 421 -0.34 -6.79 25.41
C LEU A 421 0.32 -6.22 24.15
N ARG A 422 1.30 -5.32 24.32
CA ARG A 422 1.97 -4.64 23.20
C ARG A 422 2.84 -5.60 22.41
N SER A 423 3.05 -5.30 21.12
CA SER A 423 3.92 -6.10 20.25
C SER A 423 5.33 -6.25 20.83
N LYS A 424 5.80 -7.50 20.97
CA LYS A 424 7.15 -7.82 21.50
C LYS A 424 8.25 -7.63 20.46
N SER A 425 7.94 -7.81 19.17
CA SER A 425 8.90 -7.67 18.06
C SER A 425 9.19 -6.21 17.69
N MET A 426 8.37 -5.26 18.16
CA MET A 426 8.55 -3.85 17.87
C MET A 426 9.81 -3.24 18.49
N ASP A 427 10.29 -3.70 19.65
CA ASP A 427 11.42 -3.04 20.33
C ASP A 427 12.71 -3.12 19.51
N GLU A 428 13.04 -4.32 19.04
CA GLU A 428 14.21 -4.56 18.20
C GLU A 428 14.05 -3.89 16.82
N ALA A 429 12.88 -4.03 16.20
CA ALA A 429 12.61 -3.43 14.90
C ALA A 429 12.69 -1.89 14.96
N LEU A 430 12.12 -1.28 16.00
CA LEU A 430 12.13 0.15 16.22
C LEU A 430 13.54 0.67 16.51
N LEU A 431 14.30 -0.04 17.35
CA LEU A 431 15.69 0.32 17.64
C LEU A 431 16.51 0.35 16.34
N LYS A 432 16.39 -0.71 15.52
CA LYS A 432 17.08 -0.83 14.24
C LYS A 432 16.79 0.37 13.33
N VAL A 433 15.52 0.71 13.13
CA VAL A 433 15.16 1.82 12.21
C VAL A 433 15.53 3.21 12.76
N ILE A 434 15.60 3.38 14.08
CA ILE A 434 16.10 4.62 14.68
C ILE A 434 17.62 4.75 14.44
N THR A 435 18.37 3.66 14.66
CA THR A 435 19.84 3.69 14.58
C THR A 435 20.38 3.62 13.16
N GLU A 436 19.77 2.82 12.28
CA GLU A 436 20.26 2.56 10.92
C GLU A 436 19.60 3.49 9.89
N ASP A 437 18.27 3.69 9.99
CA ASP A 437 17.52 4.47 9.00
C ASP A 437 17.28 5.93 9.43
N GLY A 438 17.68 6.30 10.66
CA GLY A 438 17.56 7.66 11.19
C GLY A 438 16.11 8.10 11.47
N LEU A 439 15.20 7.15 11.72
CA LEU A 439 13.82 7.47 12.08
C LEU A 439 13.78 8.35 13.34
N ARG A 440 13.11 9.50 13.24
CA ARG A 440 12.82 10.38 14.37
C ARG A 440 11.36 10.22 14.76
N ALA A 441 11.11 9.47 15.82
CA ALA A 441 9.79 9.24 16.35
C ALA A 441 9.67 9.72 17.80
N LYS A 442 8.43 9.79 18.30
CA LYS A 442 8.11 10.01 19.71
C LYS A 442 7.26 8.84 20.21
N GLN A 443 7.30 8.54 21.49
CA GLN A 443 6.41 7.54 22.09
C GLN A 443 5.29 8.18 22.90
N MET A 444 4.06 7.72 22.67
CA MET A 444 2.87 8.14 23.41
C MET A 444 2.39 6.98 24.27
N LEU A 445 2.42 7.14 25.59
CA LEU A 445 2.11 6.08 26.56
C LEU A 445 0.60 5.98 26.76
N MET A 446 0.01 4.82 26.45
CA MET A 446 -1.43 4.58 26.48
C MET A 446 -1.76 3.30 27.27
N PRO A 447 -2.40 3.38 28.46
CA PRO A 447 -2.60 4.59 29.26
C PRO A 447 -1.28 5.24 29.71
N ARG A 448 -1.33 6.46 30.25
CA ARG A 448 -0.15 7.20 30.71
C ARG A 448 0.74 6.48 31.75
N THR A 449 0.22 5.42 32.36
CA THR A 449 0.93 4.56 33.32
C THR A 449 1.74 3.45 32.66
N SER A 450 1.61 3.24 31.35
CA SER A 450 2.38 2.25 30.60
C SER A 450 3.88 2.54 30.69
N GLY A 451 4.67 1.48 30.80
CA GLY A 451 6.13 1.58 30.77
C GLY A 451 6.63 2.05 29.41
N MET A 452 7.69 2.86 29.38
CA MET A 452 8.34 3.27 28.13
C MET A 452 8.75 2.04 27.30
N ARG A 453 8.69 2.17 25.98
CA ARG A 453 9.14 1.12 25.07
C ARG A 453 10.66 1.15 24.89
N LEU A 454 11.19 2.33 24.58
CA LEU A 454 12.63 2.60 24.53
C LEU A 454 12.98 3.76 25.48
N SER A 455 14.27 3.96 25.76
CA SER A 455 14.72 5.09 26.58
C SER A 455 14.31 6.44 25.97
N SER A 456 14.04 7.44 26.82
CA SER A 456 13.59 8.78 26.39
C SER A 456 14.62 9.57 25.59
N SER A 457 15.90 9.19 25.64
CA SER A 457 16.96 9.76 24.80
C SER A 457 16.88 9.29 23.35
N LEU A 458 16.45 8.04 23.12
CA LEU A 458 16.25 7.47 21.79
C LEU A 458 14.87 7.76 21.24
N LEU A 459 13.86 7.73 22.11
CA LEU A 459 12.45 7.88 21.75
C LEU A 459 11.77 8.83 22.75
N PRO A 460 11.73 10.14 22.47
CA PRO A 460 11.16 11.13 23.38
C PRO A 460 9.70 10.83 23.74
N VAL A 461 9.32 11.08 24.99
CA VAL A 461 7.99 10.77 25.52
C VAL A 461 7.02 11.93 25.31
N LEU A 462 5.86 11.64 24.73
CA LEU A 462 4.69 12.52 24.66
C LEU A 462 3.67 12.08 25.70
N GLN A 463 3.74 12.66 26.91
CA GLN A 463 2.80 12.35 27.99
C GLN A 463 1.70 13.42 28.06
N LEU A 464 0.74 13.31 27.13
CA LEU A 464 -0.35 14.29 26.95
C LEU A 464 -1.69 13.72 27.44
N ASP A 465 -2.57 14.59 27.97
CA ASP A 465 -3.93 14.21 28.38
C ASP A 465 -4.84 14.49 27.19
N ALA A 466 -6.14 14.25 27.33
CA ALA A 466 -7.05 14.47 26.21
C ALA A 466 -6.99 15.93 25.70
N GLN A 467 -6.91 16.93 26.58
CA GLN A 467 -6.87 18.34 26.19
C GLN A 467 -5.53 18.73 25.57
N GLN A 468 -4.43 18.27 26.17
CA GLN A 468 -3.08 18.52 25.66
C GLN A 468 -2.84 17.80 24.32
N THR A 469 -3.39 16.60 24.13
CA THR A 469 -3.34 15.83 22.88
C THR A 469 -4.04 16.60 21.77
N VAL A 470 -5.26 17.07 22.03
CA VAL A 470 -5.99 17.95 21.10
C VAL A 470 -5.18 19.23 20.83
N ALA A 471 -4.68 19.89 21.86
CA ALA A 471 -3.91 21.13 21.69
C ALA A 471 -2.64 20.91 20.85
N GLU A 472 -1.94 19.78 21.02
CA GLU A 472 -0.70 19.50 20.30
C GLU A 472 -0.96 19.19 18.83
N PHE A 473 -1.84 18.22 18.55
CA PHE A 473 -2.02 17.71 17.19
C PHE A 473 -2.97 18.54 16.33
N THR A 474 -3.71 19.47 16.94
CA THR A 474 -4.57 20.39 16.17
C THR A 474 -3.96 21.78 15.95
N LYS A 475 -2.71 22.02 16.40
CA LYS A 475 -1.93 23.20 15.99
C LYS A 475 -1.71 23.16 14.48
N THR A 476 -1.76 24.32 13.82
CA THR A 476 -1.34 24.41 12.42
C THR A 476 0.17 24.16 12.37
N PRO A 477 0.63 23.06 11.75
CA PRO A 477 2.04 22.76 11.70
C PRO A 477 2.77 23.78 10.83
N GLN A 478 3.80 24.43 11.39
CA GLN A 478 4.75 25.20 10.60
C GLN A 478 5.62 24.19 9.83
N HIS A 479 5.42 24.14 8.51
CA HIS A 479 6.20 23.30 7.62
C HIS A 479 6.39 23.99 6.28
N LEU A 480 7.46 23.59 5.59
CA LEU A 480 7.72 24.05 4.23
C LEU A 480 6.64 23.50 3.29
N ARG A 481 5.86 24.38 2.69
CA ARG A 481 4.91 24.01 1.63
C ARG A 481 5.63 23.97 0.29
N ILE A 482 5.60 22.83 -0.41
CA ILE A 482 6.37 22.65 -1.64
C ILE A 482 5.43 22.51 -2.83
N PHE A 483 5.62 23.36 -3.84
CA PHE A 483 4.92 23.32 -5.12
C PHE A 483 5.95 23.19 -6.22
N HIS A 484 5.81 22.21 -7.11
CA HIS A 484 6.75 22.06 -8.22
C HIS A 484 6.17 21.50 -9.50
N ALA A 485 6.79 21.85 -10.62
CA ALA A 485 6.41 21.40 -11.95
C ALA A 485 7.24 20.21 -12.47
N THR A 486 8.06 19.56 -11.63
CA THR A 486 9.06 18.54 -12.04
C THR A 486 8.54 17.52 -13.06
N GLU A 487 7.34 16.99 -12.86
CA GLU A 487 6.73 15.97 -13.74
C GLU A 487 5.85 16.54 -14.87
N LYS A 488 5.62 17.86 -14.90
CA LYS A 488 4.77 18.49 -15.93
C LYS A 488 5.50 18.61 -17.26
N ALA A 489 4.79 18.33 -18.36
CA ALA A 489 5.32 18.52 -19.72
C ALA A 489 5.77 19.97 -19.98
N ALA A 490 5.03 20.96 -19.44
CA ALA A 490 5.39 22.37 -19.52
C ALA A 490 6.78 22.66 -18.92
N ALA A 491 7.12 22.02 -17.79
CA ALA A 491 8.45 22.18 -17.20
C ALA A 491 9.54 21.66 -18.14
N LYS A 492 9.35 20.50 -18.77
CA LYS A 492 10.33 19.94 -19.73
C LYS A 492 10.58 20.90 -20.90
N LEU A 493 9.52 21.54 -21.42
CA LEU A 493 9.63 22.53 -22.50
C LEU A 493 10.36 23.79 -22.05
N LEU A 494 9.94 24.40 -20.94
CA LEU A 494 10.54 25.62 -20.40
C LEU A 494 12.00 25.44 -19.97
N MET A 495 12.40 24.22 -19.60
CA MET A 495 13.77 23.90 -19.23
C MET A 495 14.72 23.74 -20.41
N THR A 496 14.22 23.45 -21.61
CA THR A 496 15.06 23.17 -22.78
C THR A 496 16.01 24.34 -23.09
N PRO A 497 15.55 25.59 -23.25
CA PRO A 497 16.45 26.71 -23.53
C PRO A 497 17.35 27.10 -22.36
N THR A 498 16.97 26.82 -21.10
CA THR A 498 17.81 27.15 -19.94
C THR A 498 18.99 26.19 -19.75
N ARG A 499 18.86 24.96 -20.23
CA ARG A 499 19.92 23.93 -20.21
C ARG A 499 20.83 23.93 -21.43
N ASP A 500 20.37 24.47 -22.55
CA ASP A 500 21.17 24.50 -23.78
C ASP A 500 22.36 25.45 -23.61
N ALA A 501 23.58 24.90 -23.63
CA ALA A 501 24.81 25.65 -23.46
C ALA A 501 25.05 26.67 -24.59
N SER A 502 24.40 26.51 -25.75
CA SER A 502 24.46 27.47 -26.87
C SER A 502 23.59 28.70 -26.64
N VAL A 503 22.66 28.66 -25.67
CA VAL A 503 21.76 29.76 -25.34
C VAL A 503 22.40 30.59 -24.21
N ALA A 504 22.60 31.89 -24.48
CA ALA A 504 23.20 32.85 -23.55
C ALA A 504 22.64 34.27 -23.75
N GLY A 505 22.97 35.18 -22.85
CA GLY A 505 22.59 36.60 -22.96
C GLY A 505 21.08 36.83 -22.98
N THR A 506 20.61 37.65 -23.92
CA THR A 506 19.19 38.06 -24.03
C THR A 506 18.24 36.87 -24.17
N SER A 507 18.59 35.88 -25.00
CA SER A 507 17.75 34.69 -25.20
C SER A 507 17.64 33.85 -23.94
N LEU A 508 18.72 33.72 -23.17
CA LEU A 508 18.68 33.00 -21.90
C LEU A 508 17.87 33.77 -20.85
N ARG A 509 18.00 35.10 -20.79
CA ARG A 509 17.19 35.94 -19.90
C ARG A 509 15.70 35.81 -20.21
N ALA A 510 15.31 35.85 -21.49
CA ALA A 510 13.93 35.66 -21.92
C ALA A 510 13.38 34.27 -21.50
N ALA A 511 14.19 33.22 -21.64
CA ALA A 511 13.80 31.89 -21.17
C ALA A 511 13.55 31.83 -19.65
N HIS A 512 14.41 32.47 -18.85
CA HIS A 512 14.20 32.56 -17.39
C HIS A 512 12.99 33.42 -17.02
N GLN A 513 12.70 34.48 -17.78
CA GLN A 513 11.51 35.31 -17.63
C GLN A 513 10.22 34.51 -17.93
N ASP A 514 10.20 33.71 -18.99
CA ASP A 514 9.08 32.80 -19.29
C ASP A 514 8.86 31.76 -18.18
N VAL A 515 9.94 31.23 -17.59
CA VAL A 515 9.86 30.36 -16.41
C VAL A 515 9.23 31.09 -15.23
N GLY A 516 9.68 32.31 -14.92
CA GLY A 516 9.13 33.13 -13.84
C GLY A 516 7.63 33.39 -14.01
N ARG A 517 7.23 33.77 -15.23
CA ARG A 517 5.81 34.00 -15.58
C ARG A 517 4.98 32.73 -15.41
N TYR A 518 5.47 31.59 -15.90
CA TYR A 518 4.79 30.30 -15.74
C TYR A 518 4.60 29.92 -14.27
N LEU A 519 5.66 29.99 -13.46
CA LEU A 519 5.59 29.64 -12.04
C LEU A 519 4.63 30.55 -11.27
N ALA A 520 4.59 31.83 -11.64
CA ALA A 520 3.68 32.80 -11.04
C ALA A 520 2.21 32.50 -11.34
N ILE A 521 1.90 32.21 -12.61
CA ILE A 521 0.52 31.87 -13.04
C ILE A 521 0.09 30.54 -12.43
N GLU A 522 0.93 29.51 -12.55
CA GLU A 522 0.55 28.13 -12.23
C GLU A 522 0.51 27.85 -10.73
N PHE A 523 1.40 28.45 -9.93
CA PHE A 523 1.57 28.07 -8.52
C PHE A 523 1.46 29.22 -7.54
N LEU A 524 1.94 30.44 -7.87
CA LEU A 524 1.88 31.55 -6.90
C LEU A 524 0.44 32.01 -6.66
N ALA A 525 -0.41 32.02 -7.69
CA ALA A 525 -1.83 32.36 -7.55
C ALA A 525 -2.56 31.44 -6.55
N ASP A 526 -2.33 30.13 -6.62
CA ASP A 526 -2.93 29.14 -5.71
C ASP A 526 -2.26 29.14 -4.33
N THR A 527 -0.96 29.42 -4.28
CA THR A 527 -0.20 29.48 -3.03
C THR A 527 -0.72 30.65 -2.20
N LEU A 528 -0.75 31.86 -2.78
CA LEU A 528 -1.20 33.09 -2.11
C LEU A 528 -2.72 33.05 -1.87
N GLY A 529 -3.49 32.51 -2.81
CA GLY A 529 -4.95 32.44 -2.76
C GLY A 529 -5.55 33.53 -3.64
N VAL A 530 -6.65 33.18 -4.34
CA VAL A 530 -7.28 34.07 -5.35
C VAL A 530 -7.77 35.38 -4.73
N GLU A 531 -8.11 35.39 -3.44
CA GLU A 531 -8.48 36.61 -2.70
C GLU A 531 -7.25 37.46 -2.31
N GLU A 532 -6.04 36.89 -2.20
CA GLU A 532 -4.79 37.63 -1.93
C GLU A 532 -4.21 38.32 -3.18
N LEU A 533 -4.75 38.09 -4.39
CA LEU A 533 -4.52 38.97 -5.53
C LEU A 533 -5.04 40.40 -5.29
N LEU A 534 -5.96 40.60 -4.32
CA LEU A 534 -6.32 41.94 -3.82
C LEU A 534 -5.21 42.56 -2.93
N GLY A 535 -4.28 41.74 -2.42
CA GLY A 535 -3.14 42.13 -1.57
C GLY A 535 -1.82 42.28 -2.33
N GLU A 536 -1.85 42.35 -3.65
CA GLU A 536 -0.66 42.49 -4.51
C GLU A 536 0.24 43.68 -4.10
N GLU A 537 -0.35 44.81 -3.73
CA GLU A 537 0.38 45.99 -3.24
C GLU A 537 1.10 45.75 -1.90
N SER A 538 0.67 44.75 -1.13
CA SER A 538 1.33 44.30 0.10
C SER A 538 2.38 43.21 -0.15
N THR A 539 2.69 42.91 -1.41
CA THR A 539 3.72 41.94 -1.81
C THR A 539 5.01 42.64 -2.25
N ALA A 540 6.14 42.02 -1.92
CA ALA A 540 7.47 42.41 -2.35
C ALA A 540 8.14 41.26 -3.12
N ILE A 541 8.58 41.50 -4.34
CA ILE A 541 9.40 40.60 -5.14
C ILE A 541 10.85 41.02 -4.98
N ILE A 542 11.66 40.11 -4.45
CA ILE A 542 13.09 40.33 -4.24
C ILE A 542 13.86 39.44 -5.21
N ALA A 543 14.46 40.08 -6.21
CA ALA A 543 15.37 39.45 -7.15
C ALA A 543 16.73 39.22 -6.49
N LEU A 544 17.11 37.95 -6.29
CA LEU A 544 18.43 37.61 -5.75
C LEU A 544 19.50 37.79 -6.84
N MET A 545 20.30 38.83 -6.65
CA MET A 545 21.24 39.27 -7.67
C MET A 545 22.45 38.34 -7.75
N ARG A 546 22.94 38.01 -8.94
CA ARG A 546 22.48 38.48 -10.27
C ARG A 546 21.57 37.48 -10.99
N GLY A 547 21.63 36.20 -10.60
CA GLY A 547 20.98 35.11 -11.35
C GLY A 547 19.45 35.11 -11.29
N GLY A 548 18.85 35.66 -10.25
CA GLY A 548 17.40 35.66 -10.04
C GLY A 548 16.63 36.70 -10.85
N GLU A 549 17.27 37.80 -11.27
CA GLU A 549 16.59 38.97 -11.87
C GLU A 549 15.70 38.63 -13.07
N PRO A 550 16.17 37.91 -14.12
CA PRO A 550 15.33 37.64 -15.29
C PRO A 550 14.06 36.86 -14.95
N MET A 551 14.16 35.92 -14.01
CA MET A 551 13.01 35.16 -13.53
C MET A 551 12.08 36.01 -12.67
N ALA A 552 12.65 36.87 -11.82
CA ALA A 552 11.87 37.81 -11.00
C ALA A 552 11.07 38.78 -11.87
N LEU A 553 11.64 39.26 -12.99
CA LEU A 553 10.92 40.08 -13.95
C LEU A 553 9.68 39.34 -14.50
N GLY A 554 9.81 38.05 -14.81
CA GLY A 554 8.67 37.21 -15.22
C GLY A 554 7.59 37.09 -14.15
N VAL A 555 7.98 37.00 -12.87
CA VAL A 555 7.02 37.04 -11.74
C VAL A 555 6.34 38.41 -11.66
N SER A 556 7.10 39.50 -11.84
CA SER A 556 6.56 40.87 -11.77
C SER A 556 5.61 41.23 -12.92
N GLU A 557 5.69 40.55 -14.07
CA GLU A 557 4.69 40.70 -15.13
C GLU A 557 3.30 40.21 -14.69
N VAL A 558 3.26 39.19 -13.83
CA VAL A 558 2.02 38.63 -13.29
C VAL A 558 1.56 39.42 -12.07
N PHE A 559 2.50 39.84 -11.22
CA PHE A 559 2.27 40.66 -10.04
C PHE A 559 2.75 42.11 -10.28
N ALA A 560 2.14 42.79 -11.26
CA ALA A 560 2.49 44.13 -11.73
C ALA A 560 2.45 45.25 -10.68
N ARG A 561 1.66 45.11 -9.60
CA ARG A 561 1.57 46.10 -8.50
C ARG A 561 2.45 45.74 -7.31
N ALA A 562 3.08 44.57 -7.31
CA ALA A 562 4.01 44.20 -6.26
C ALA A 562 5.26 45.07 -6.32
N MET A 563 5.82 45.36 -5.15
CA MET A 563 7.09 46.09 -5.08
C MET A 563 8.20 45.21 -5.66
N PHE A 564 9.05 45.76 -6.51
CA PHE A 564 10.20 45.04 -7.06
C PHE A 564 11.51 45.56 -6.46
N PHE A 565 12.32 44.67 -5.90
CA PHE A 565 13.54 45.00 -5.16
C PHE A 565 14.70 44.11 -5.59
N HIS A 566 15.89 44.68 -5.73
CA HIS A 566 17.12 43.93 -6.00
C HIS A 566 17.91 43.77 -4.72
N ALA A 567 18.32 42.54 -4.39
CA ALA A 567 19.18 42.28 -3.24
C ALA A 567 20.30 41.31 -3.63
N LYS A 568 21.55 41.67 -3.32
CA LYS A 568 22.71 40.79 -3.48
C LYS A 568 23.01 40.05 -2.18
N GLN A 569 22.83 40.73 -1.05
CA GLN A 569 23.04 40.18 0.30
C GLN A 569 21.85 40.55 1.20
N PRO A 570 21.60 39.79 2.29
CA PRO A 570 20.46 40.05 3.18
C PRO A 570 20.43 41.48 3.71
N GLU A 571 21.60 42.05 4.01
CA GLU A 571 21.76 43.40 4.56
C GLU A 571 21.28 44.50 3.63
N ASP A 572 21.14 44.24 2.31
CA ASP A 572 20.56 45.18 1.35
C ASP A 572 19.07 45.46 1.64
N ILE A 573 18.41 44.55 2.39
CA ILE A 573 17.00 44.66 2.76
C ILE A 573 16.91 45.31 4.16
N HIS A 574 16.34 46.51 4.23
CA HIS A 574 16.14 47.24 5.47
C HIS A 574 14.65 47.30 5.86
N GLU A 575 14.33 47.38 7.15
CA GLU A 575 12.94 47.40 7.66
C GLU A 575 12.03 48.42 6.95
N LYS A 576 12.54 49.63 6.71
CA LYS A 576 11.80 50.69 6.00
C LYS A 576 11.40 50.29 4.57
N ALA A 577 12.19 49.44 3.91
CA ALA A 577 11.92 48.99 2.55
C ALA A 577 10.74 48.00 2.49
N LEU A 578 10.48 47.26 3.58
CA LEU A 578 9.38 46.28 3.66
C LEU A 578 8.17 46.77 4.47
N ALA A 579 8.15 48.04 4.88
CA ALA A 579 7.06 48.59 5.67
C ALA A 579 5.69 48.40 4.97
N GLY A 580 4.75 47.78 5.68
CA GLY A 580 3.40 47.49 5.16
C GLY A 580 3.32 46.30 4.21
N LYS A 581 4.42 45.59 3.95
CA LYS A 581 4.43 44.35 3.18
C LYS A 581 4.11 43.17 4.09
N LYS A 582 3.29 42.24 3.59
CA LYS A 582 2.88 41.01 4.28
C LYS A 582 3.51 39.77 3.65
N THR A 583 3.83 39.85 2.37
CA THR A 583 4.36 38.75 1.58
C THR A 583 5.65 39.14 0.90
N VAL A 584 6.67 38.28 0.99
CA VAL A 584 7.94 38.43 0.31
C VAL A 584 8.16 37.23 -0.62
N ILE A 585 8.41 37.51 -1.90
CA ILE A 585 8.75 36.53 -2.93
C ILE A 585 10.24 36.63 -3.20
N LEU A 586 11.03 35.70 -2.68
CA LEU A 586 12.46 35.57 -2.98
C LEU A 586 12.64 34.80 -4.28
N VAL A 587 13.27 35.41 -5.29
CA VAL A 587 13.41 34.78 -6.61
C VAL A 587 14.87 34.54 -6.94
N ASP A 588 15.21 33.28 -7.23
CA ASP A 588 16.54 32.88 -7.71
C ASP A 588 16.44 31.85 -8.82
N SER A 589 17.35 31.86 -9.78
CA SER A 589 17.32 30.90 -10.87
C SER A 589 17.68 29.48 -10.43
N VAL A 590 18.63 29.32 -9.51
CA VAL A 590 19.16 28.02 -9.07
C VAL A 590 19.46 28.01 -7.57
N VAL A 591 18.78 27.13 -6.82
CA VAL A 591 19.04 26.87 -5.39
C VAL A 591 19.84 25.58 -5.25
N ASN A 592 21.16 25.71 -5.09
CA ASN A 592 22.10 24.58 -5.00
C ASN A 592 22.29 24.06 -3.57
N SER A 593 22.89 24.85 -2.67
CA SER A 593 23.08 24.47 -1.26
C SER A 593 21.95 24.95 -0.36
N GLY A 594 21.15 25.91 -0.83
CA GLY A 594 20.14 26.60 -0.02
C GLY A 594 20.68 27.70 0.88
N LYS A 595 22.02 27.85 1.01
CA LYS A 595 22.61 28.74 2.02
C LYS A 595 22.20 30.20 1.86
N SER A 596 22.21 30.73 0.65
CA SER A 596 21.76 32.09 0.37
C SER A 596 20.30 32.28 0.80
N ILE A 597 19.41 31.34 0.44
CA ILE A 597 18.01 31.39 0.86
C ILE A 597 17.88 31.36 2.39
N GLU A 598 18.68 30.54 3.08
CA GLU A 598 18.72 30.52 4.55
C GLU A 598 19.03 31.89 5.14
N ASP A 599 20.08 32.53 4.64
CA ASP A 599 20.54 33.80 5.18
C ASP A 599 19.49 34.91 4.93
N PHE A 600 18.87 34.92 3.74
CA PHE A 600 17.77 35.84 3.43
C PHE A 600 16.52 35.58 4.29
N VAL A 601 16.09 34.33 4.43
CA VAL A 601 14.91 33.98 5.23
C VAL A 601 15.13 34.37 6.69
N ARG A 602 16.28 34.02 7.29
CA ARG A 602 16.59 34.37 8.68
C ARG A 602 16.60 35.88 8.91
N HIS A 603 17.16 36.64 7.98
CA HIS A 603 17.16 38.10 8.03
C HIS A 603 15.74 38.68 7.96
N LEU A 604 14.92 38.20 7.03
CA LEU A 604 13.51 38.62 6.92
C LEU A 604 12.71 38.30 8.18
N GLN A 605 12.89 37.10 8.75
CA GLN A 605 12.23 36.71 9.99
C GLN A 605 12.66 37.53 11.20
N ALA A 606 13.93 37.93 11.25
CA ALA A 606 14.44 38.80 12.31
C ALA A 606 13.85 40.21 12.24
N MET A 607 13.54 40.70 11.03
CA MET A 607 12.84 41.97 10.83
C MET A 607 11.35 41.86 11.16
N ASP A 608 10.68 40.84 10.64
CA ASP A 608 9.26 40.58 10.91
C ASP A 608 8.94 39.09 10.78
N ALA A 609 8.73 38.44 11.93
CA ALA A 609 8.42 37.02 12.02
C ALA A 609 7.03 36.65 11.46
N THR A 610 6.18 37.64 11.17
CA THR A 610 4.84 37.43 10.59
C THR A 610 4.85 37.43 9.06
N LEU A 611 5.97 37.77 8.43
CA LEU A 611 6.10 37.76 6.98
C LEU A 611 5.87 36.36 6.42
N ARG A 612 5.01 36.31 5.41
CA ARG A 612 4.87 35.14 4.55
C ARG A 612 5.96 35.15 3.49
N ILE A 613 6.81 34.13 3.46
CA ILE A 613 7.94 34.05 2.54
C ILE A 613 7.68 32.96 1.50
N VAL A 614 7.80 33.31 0.22
CA VAL A 614 7.71 32.38 -0.90
C VAL A 614 9.01 32.41 -1.69
N VAL A 615 9.66 31.27 -1.80
CA VAL A 615 10.88 31.11 -2.60
C VAL A 615 10.49 30.59 -3.97
N VAL A 616 10.87 31.28 -5.03
CA VAL A 616 10.62 30.91 -6.42
C VAL A 616 11.94 30.57 -7.08
N ALA A 617 12.04 29.37 -7.65
CA ALA A 617 13.24 28.95 -8.34
C ALA A 617 13.03 28.09 -9.59
N GLY A 618 13.94 28.22 -10.55
CA GLY A 618 13.97 27.35 -11.73
C GLY A 618 14.43 25.94 -11.37
N VAL A 619 15.49 25.82 -10.57
CA VAL A 619 16.02 24.53 -10.14
C VAL A 619 16.32 24.57 -8.65
N VAL A 620 15.85 23.56 -7.93
CA VAL A 620 16.18 23.35 -6.51
C VAL A 620 16.79 21.98 -6.34
N GLN A 621 17.94 21.90 -5.67
CA GLN A 621 18.60 20.64 -5.40
C GLN A 621 17.99 19.93 -4.18
N LYS A 622 17.84 18.60 -4.25
CA LYS A 622 17.17 17.82 -3.19
C LYS A 622 17.84 17.93 -1.81
N GLU A 623 19.17 18.05 -1.73
CA GLU A 623 19.84 18.23 -0.42
C GLU A 623 19.59 19.63 0.15
N ALA A 624 19.54 20.69 -0.66
CA ALA A 624 19.14 22.02 -0.18
C ALA A 624 17.71 22.00 0.38
N LEU A 625 16.81 21.28 -0.29
CA LEU A 625 15.44 21.09 0.19
C LEU A 625 15.43 20.39 1.57
N ALA A 626 16.15 19.27 1.69
CA ALA A 626 16.18 18.47 2.91
C ALA A 626 16.91 19.15 4.08
N ASN A 627 18.06 19.76 3.82
CA ASN A 627 18.99 20.21 4.86
C ASN A 627 18.81 21.68 5.24
N VAL A 628 18.17 22.49 4.39
CA VAL A 628 18.02 23.94 4.63
C VAL A 628 16.55 24.35 4.63
N MET A 629 15.84 24.10 3.53
CA MET A 629 14.50 24.62 3.34
C MET A 629 13.48 23.99 4.29
N LYS A 630 13.53 22.65 4.46
CA LYS A 630 12.64 21.95 5.41
C LYS A 630 12.85 22.42 6.86
N PRO A 631 14.09 22.51 7.38
CA PRO A 631 14.35 23.12 8.69
C PRO A 631 13.84 24.55 8.83
N LEU A 632 14.03 25.41 7.82
CA LEU A 632 13.53 26.79 7.85
C LEU A 632 12.00 26.87 7.91
N GLY A 633 11.31 25.99 7.17
CA GLY A 633 9.85 25.91 7.19
C GLY A 633 9.26 25.51 8.55
N LYS A 634 10.08 24.98 9.48
CA LYS A 634 9.64 24.72 10.87
C LYS A 634 9.62 25.96 11.76
N THR A 635 10.30 27.02 11.33
CA THR A 635 10.44 28.27 12.09
C THR A 635 9.80 29.46 11.41
N ALA A 636 9.45 29.34 10.12
CA ALA A 636 8.98 30.41 9.25
C ALA A 636 7.71 30.00 8.50
N ASP A 637 6.83 30.94 8.19
CA ASP A 637 5.83 30.71 7.14
C ASP A 637 6.51 30.74 5.77
N LEU A 638 7.00 29.57 5.35
CA LEU A 638 7.81 29.39 4.14
C LEU A 638 7.11 28.48 3.12
N SER A 639 7.03 28.95 1.88
CA SER A 639 6.62 28.16 0.73
C SER A 639 7.73 28.12 -0.33
N LEU A 640 7.84 27.02 -1.06
CA LEU A 640 8.75 26.85 -2.18
C LEU A 640 7.95 26.57 -3.44
N VAL A 641 8.19 27.36 -4.48
CA VAL A 641 7.70 27.15 -5.85
C VAL A 641 8.89 26.88 -6.75
N ALA A 642 8.95 25.69 -7.34
CA ALA A 642 10.06 25.27 -8.18
C ALA A 642 9.62 24.77 -9.56
N LEU A 643 10.32 25.15 -10.64
CA LEU A 643 10.10 24.50 -11.93
C LEU A 643 10.56 23.03 -11.88
N ARG A 644 11.68 22.76 -11.19
CA ARG A 644 12.22 21.40 -11.05
C ARG A 644 12.93 21.18 -9.72
N LEU A 645 12.70 20.00 -9.13
CA LEU A 645 13.58 19.39 -8.14
C LEU A 645 14.64 18.51 -8.82
N SER A 646 15.92 18.68 -8.48
CA SER A 646 17.06 18.00 -9.10
C SER A 646 17.87 17.19 -8.09
N GLU A 647 18.27 15.98 -8.45
CA GLU A 647 19.23 15.18 -7.65
C GLU A 647 20.65 15.71 -7.83
N ASN A 648 20.98 16.10 -9.06
CA ASN A 648 22.30 16.64 -9.39
C ASN A 648 22.43 18.06 -8.86
N LYS A 649 23.56 18.35 -8.18
CA LYS A 649 24.03 19.71 -7.96
C LYS A 649 24.39 20.33 -9.30
N TYR A 650 23.87 21.54 -9.54
CA TYR A 650 24.32 22.31 -10.69
C TYR A 650 25.66 22.94 -10.34
N VAL A 651 26.74 22.24 -10.68
CA VAL A 651 28.10 22.79 -10.58
C VAL A 651 28.43 23.37 -11.94
N GLY A 652 28.22 24.69 -12.12
CA GLY A 652 28.79 25.37 -13.28
C GLY A 652 30.31 25.21 -13.23
N GLN A 653 30.90 24.49 -14.17
CA GLN A 653 32.36 24.41 -14.28
C GLN A 653 32.86 25.70 -14.94
N GLY A 654 33.71 26.48 -14.27
CA GLY A 654 34.50 27.60 -14.83
C GLY A 654 33.80 28.46 -15.90
N GLY A 655 33.39 29.69 -15.59
CA GLY A 655 32.87 30.62 -16.61
C GLY A 655 31.46 30.29 -17.11
N THR A 656 30.90 29.12 -16.79
CA THR A 656 29.52 28.72 -17.13
C THR A 656 28.52 28.88 -15.97
N ASP A 657 28.83 29.68 -14.96
CA ASP A 657 27.87 30.07 -13.92
C ASP A 657 26.60 30.66 -14.56
N THR A 658 25.43 30.34 -14.02
CA THR A 658 24.14 30.79 -14.58
C THR A 658 24.10 32.30 -14.69
N GLY A 659 24.59 33.02 -13.68
CA GLY A 659 24.73 34.48 -13.73
C GLY A 659 25.64 34.94 -14.88
N ASN A 660 26.79 34.29 -15.07
CA ASN A 660 27.71 34.63 -16.15
C ASN A 660 27.12 34.41 -17.55
N ARG A 661 26.36 33.32 -17.75
CA ARG A 661 25.68 33.04 -19.03
C ARG A 661 24.53 34.01 -19.29
N LEU A 662 23.79 34.42 -18.25
CA LEU A 662 22.69 35.37 -18.38
C LEU A 662 23.16 36.74 -18.86
N PHE A 663 24.37 37.17 -18.48
CA PHE A 663 24.88 38.51 -18.77
C PHE A 663 26.13 38.52 -19.67
N ASN A 664 26.52 37.38 -20.24
CA ASN A 664 27.72 37.23 -21.08
C ASN A 664 29.01 37.72 -20.40
N THR A 665 29.15 37.49 -19.08
CA THR A 665 30.34 37.88 -18.30
C THR A 665 31.29 36.70 -18.03
N THR A 666 31.26 35.68 -18.89
CA THR A 666 32.04 34.44 -18.76
C THR A 666 33.55 34.65 -18.76
N HIS A 667 34.03 35.82 -19.24
CA HIS A 667 35.44 36.20 -19.31
C HIS A 667 35.93 37.09 -18.16
N MET A 668 35.07 37.49 -17.21
CA MET A 668 35.43 38.40 -16.11
C MET A 668 35.87 37.67 -14.83
N MET A 669 36.57 36.53 -14.96
CA MET A 669 37.13 35.82 -13.80
C MET A 669 38.38 36.50 -13.25
#